data_AF-A0A951KG41-F1
#
_entry.id   AF-A0A951KG41-F1
#
_cell.length_a   1.000
_cell.length_b   1.000
_cell.length_c   1.000
_cell.angle_alpha   90.00
_cell.angle_beta   90.00
_cell.angle_gamma   90.00
#
_symmetry.space_group_name_H-M   'P 1'
#
loop_
_entity.id
_entity.type
_entity.pdbx_description
1 polymer ?
#
loop_
_entity_poly.entity_id
_entity_poly.type
_entity_poly.pdbx_seq_one_letter_code
_entity_poly.pdbx_strand_id
1 'polypeptide(L)'
;EIEVRTPALRRSPVSGDGDGDGADGNGAATYEATTAGRLLFNQALPADFGYVNDVVGKKNTNIATIVEKLSVGYSKAVVAECVDEIKNLAFRYATQSGLTFSIDDVRTPAAKRGILDRYEREAEKVETQFRRGIITDGERRQKEVEIWTNATAEVEAAMREGMEADAFNPIEMMVTSGARGNVLQIRQIAGMRGLVTNPRGDFIPRPIKSNFREGLTMLEYFISTPGARKGLVDTALRTADSGYLTRRLVDVAQELIVREDDCGTGRGVWIEQVGPDAAGKRSYLETRLDGRVLVEDVTLADGRILPRGHVVGSEDLVALRDDPQVDRVRVRSVLTCDAAQGVCAACYGRSLATGNSIELGEAVGVIAAQSIGEPGTQLTMRTFHTGGVSSGVGDIAGGLPRVVELFEARSPKGKATLARTSGVIRISDEDARGRTITVVSDDGSEDAHLVAGPSRLEVSDGQEVAAGDPIVEGPRDPKELLEIKGVRETQVYLVDQVQRVYRDQGVSIHDKHIELIVRQMTRRVAVQEPGEAPFLPGERVDSRVYAETNRELLQAGKTPAEGRPELMGITKASLATDSWLSAASFQETTRVLTEAAIESRSDSLVGLKENIIIGKLIPAGTGMERYREFETLAPDYEPMEFWTSEDDVDRDDLA
;
A
#
# COMPACT_ATOMS: atom_id res chain seq x y z
N GLU A 1 -1.04 23.62 39.53
CA GLU A 1 -0.23 22.44 39.20
C GLU A 1 -0.27 21.49 40.38
N ILE A 2 -0.35 20.19 40.13
CA ILE A 2 -0.30 19.14 41.16
C ILE A 2 1.02 18.39 40.94
N GLU A 3 1.75 18.07 41.99
CA GLU A 3 2.94 17.24 41.89
C GLU A 3 2.57 15.78 42.13
N VAL A 4 2.98 14.90 41.21
CA VAL A 4 2.78 13.46 41.36
C VAL A 4 4.10 12.80 41.64
N ARG A 5 4.11 12.01 42.72
CA ARG A 5 5.20 11.11 43.05
C ARG A 5 5.09 9.89 42.16
N THR A 6 5.92 9.80 41.13
CA THR A 6 6.09 8.56 40.38
C THR A 6 7.04 7.65 41.16
N PRO A 7 6.71 6.35 41.39
CA PRO A 7 7.72 5.38 41.80
C PRO A 7 8.82 5.40 40.75
N ALA A 8 10.07 5.13 41.13
CA ALA A 8 11.17 4.96 40.18
C ALA A 8 10.89 3.73 39.29
N LEU A 9 10.02 3.89 38.30
CA LEU A 9 9.85 2.97 37.19
C LEU A 9 11.20 2.94 36.50
N ARG A 10 11.80 1.74 36.42
CA ARG A 10 13.00 1.48 35.64
C ARG A 10 12.85 2.19 34.30
N ARG A 11 13.64 3.24 34.07
CA ARG A 11 13.73 3.88 32.77
C ARG A 11 13.93 2.77 31.73
N SER A 12 13.14 2.77 30.67
CA SER A 12 13.51 2.04 29.45
C SER A 12 14.96 2.37 29.11
N PRO A 13 15.80 1.39 28.74
CA PRO A 13 17.19 1.63 28.41
C PRO A 13 17.25 2.32 27.03
N VAL A 14 17.09 3.64 27.02
CA VAL A 14 17.44 4.49 25.88
C VAL A 14 18.33 5.60 26.41
N SER A 15 19.57 5.22 26.68
CA SER A 15 20.78 6.04 26.66
C SER A 15 21.87 5.21 27.32
N GLY A 16 22.79 4.70 26.50
CA GLY A 16 24.01 4.09 26.99
C GLY A 16 24.90 5.16 27.61
N ASP A 17 25.33 4.89 28.84
CA ASP A 17 26.70 5.09 29.29
C ASP A 17 26.91 4.19 30.50
N GLY A 18 27.95 3.36 30.43
CA GLY A 18 28.29 2.38 31.45
C GLY A 18 28.85 3.03 32.72
N ASP A 19 28.49 2.47 33.87
CA ASP A 19 29.45 1.82 34.76
C ASP A 19 28.69 1.13 35.88
N GLY A 20 29.15 -0.07 36.23
CA GLY A 20 28.56 -0.88 37.29
C GLY A 20 28.85 -0.30 38.68
N ASP A 21 27.84 -0.31 39.54
CA ASP A 21 28.06 -0.74 40.93
C ASP A 21 26.74 -1.19 41.56
N GLY A 22 26.81 -2.31 42.26
CA GLY A 22 25.69 -2.85 43.03
C GLY A 22 25.40 -1.96 44.22
N ALA A 23 24.25 -1.31 44.22
CA ALA A 23 23.68 -0.67 45.41
C ALA A 23 22.16 -0.78 45.38
N ASP A 24 21.60 -1.49 46.35
CA ASP A 24 20.21 -1.37 46.78
C ASP A 24 19.97 0.07 47.26
N GLY A 25 19.80 0.98 46.30
CA GLY A 25 19.55 2.39 46.51
C GLY A 25 18.06 2.66 46.50
N ASN A 26 17.55 3.07 47.66
CA ASN A 26 16.24 3.69 47.85
C ASN A 26 16.09 4.88 46.89
N GLY A 27 15.63 4.63 45.66
CA GLY A 27 15.59 5.61 44.58
C GLY A 27 14.79 6.84 44.99
N ALA A 28 15.41 8.01 44.93
CA ALA A 28 14.77 9.28 45.25
C ALA A 28 13.49 9.42 44.44
N ALA A 29 12.38 9.67 45.12
CA ALA A 29 11.09 9.91 44.50
C ALA A 29 11.19 11.12 43.56
N THR A 30 10.97 10.91 42.26
CA THR A 30 10.84 12.00 41.29
C THR A 30 9.44 12.58 41.37
N TYR A 31 9.36 13.89 41.57
CA TYR A 31 8.11 14.65 41.54
C TYR A 31 8.02 15.31 40.18
N GLU A 32 6.94 15.03 39.45
CA GLU A 32 6.66 15.68 38.17
C GLU A 32 5.43 16.57 38.28
N ALA A 33 5.50 17.76 37.68
CA ALA A 33 4.37 18.66 37.57
C ALA A 33 3.33 18.08 36.60
N THR A 34 2.07 18.04 37.03
CA THR A 34 0.96 17.52 36.23
C THR A 34 -0.35 18.29 36.47
N THR A 35 -1.41 17.90 35.78
CA THR A 35 -2.75 18.47 35.91
C THR A 35 -3.73 17.47 36.51
N ALA A 36 -4.80 17.97 37.14
CA ALA A 36 -5.86 17.12 37.69
C ALA A 36 -6.51 16.22 36.62
N GLY A 37 -6.63 16.72 35.38
CA GLY A 37 -7.13 15.92 34.26
C GLY A 37 -6.22 14.75 33.90
N ARG A 38 -4.90 14.95 33.89
CA ARG A 38 -3.92 13.86 33.66
C ARG A 38 -3.97 12.81 34.76
N LEU A 39 -4.14 13.22 36.02
CA LEU A 39 -4.31 12.29 37.13
C LEU A 39 -5.52 11.37 36.94
N LEU A 40 -6.67 11.94 36.59
CA LEU A 40 -7.90 11.20 36.34
C LEU A 40 -7.77 10.29 35.10
N PHE A 41 -7.08 10.76 34.07
CA PHE A 41 -6.81 9.95 32.88
C PHE A 41 -5.96 8.73 33.19
N ASN A 42 -4.90 8.88 34.00
CA ASN A 42 -4.04 7.78 34.38
C ASN A 42 -4.73 6.73 35.28
N GLN A 43 -5.86 7.06 35.92
CA GLN A 43 -6.66 6.06 36.65
C GLN A 43 -7.34 5.04 35.73
N ALA A 44 -7.56 5.40 34.45
CA ALA A 44 -8.12 4.48 33.46
C ALA A 44 -7.07 3.53 32.85
N LEU A 45 -5.78 3.74 33.15
CA LEU A 45 -4.68 2.94 32.66
C LEU A 45 -4.27 1.88 33.70
N PRO A 46 -3.68 0.75 33.26
CA PRO A 46 -3.09 -0.23 34.17
C PRO A 46 -2.01 0.40 35.06
N ALA A 47 -1.89 -0.07 36.29
CA ALA A 47 -0.97 0.50 37.29
C ALA A 47 0.52 0.44 36.86
N ASP A 48 0.86 -0.49 35.96
CA ASP A 48 2.18 -0.78 35.42
C ASP A 48 2.43 -0.16 34.02
N PHE A 49 1.46 0.55 33.44
CA PHE A 49 1.56 1.11 32.08
C PHE A 49 2.51 2.31 31.95
N GLY A 50 2.88 2.92 33.07
CA GLY A 50 3.66 4.16 33.12
C GLY A 50 2.76 5.40 33.04
N TYR A 51 3.18 6.46 33.73
CA TYR A 51 2.39 7.67 33.87
C TYR A 51 2.45 8.53 32.60
N VAL A 52 1.29 8.82 32.00
CA VAL A 52 1.17 9.68 30.82
C VAL A 52 1.06 11.14 31.27
N ASN A 53 2.13 11.92 31.09
CA ASN A 53 2.21 13.32 31.51
C ASN A 53 2.16 14.35 30.37
N ASP A 54 1.74 13.94 29.17
CA ASP A 54 1.65 14.80 28.01
C ASP A 54 0.24 15.30 27.73
N VAL A 55 0.09 16.21 26.78
CA VAL A 55 -1.24 16.57 26.24
C VAL A 55 -1.69 15.44 25.30
N VAL A 56 -2.76 14.74 25.68
CA VAL A 56 -3.34 13.66 24.88
C VAL A 56 -4.23 14.24 23.77
N GLY A 57 -3.92 13.92 22.53
CA GLY A 57 -4.60 14.40 21.33
C GLY A 57 -3.94 13.82 20.07
N LYS A 58 -4.49 14.02 18.87
CA LYS A 58 -3.92 13.38 17.66
C LYS A 58 -2.50 13.83 17.31
N LYS A 59 -2.10 15.06 17.64
CA LYS A 59 -0.81 15.66 17.22
C LYS A 59 0.34 15.47 18.22
N ASN A 60 0.03 15.44 19.52
CA ASN A 60 1.04 15.33 20.58
C ASN A 60 1.16 13.86 20.98
N THR A 61 0.62 13.46 22.13
CA THR A 61 0.49 12.04 22.47
C THR A 61 -0.78 11.47 21.87
N ASN A 62 -0.63 10.75 20.75
CA ASN A 62 -1.75 10.11 20.08
C ASN A 62 -2.34 9.02 20.96
N ILE A 63 -3.66 9.08 21.18
CA ILE A 63 -4.40 8.03 21.87
C ILE A 63 -4.21 6.67 21.20
N ALA A 64 -4.02 6.65 19.87
CA ALA A 64 -3.73 5.42 19.15
C ALA A 64 -2.42 4.78 19.61
N THR A 65 -1.37 5.55 19.88
CA THR A 65 -0.08 5.04 20.38
C THR A 65 -0.20 4.50 21.81
N ILE A 66 -1.06 5.10 22.63
CA ILE A 66 -1.38 4.57 23.97
C ILE A 66 -2.07 3.21 23.82
N VAL A 67 -3.10 3.14 22.98
CA VAL A 67 -3.85 1.89 22.72
C VAL A 67 -2.96 0.82 22.10
N GLU A 68 -2.05 1.17 21.21
CA GLU A 68 -1.07 0.26 20.62
C GLU A 68 -0.11 -0.32 21.68
N LYS A 69 0.42 0.52 22.57
CA LYS A 69 1.23 0.04 23.70
C LYS A 69 0.43 -0.87 24.62
N LEU A 70 -0.85 -0.56 24.86
CA LEU A 70 -1.76 -1.42 25.63
C LEU A 70 -1.95 -2.76 24.93
N SER A 71 -2.19 -2.77 23.62
CA SER A 71 -2.44 -4.01 22.86
C SER A 71 -1.22 -4.91 22.74
N VAL A 72 -0.02 -4.35 22.77
CA VAL A 72 1.24 -5.12 22.73
C VAL A 72 1.61 -5.65 24.13
N GLY A 73 1.45 -4.85 25.17
CA GLY A 73 1.91 -5.18 26.52
C GLY A 73 0.93 -5.97 27.39
N TYR A 74 -0.37 -5.94 27.08
CA TYR A 74 -1.43 -6.44 27.96
C TYR A 74 -2.37 -7.42 27.26
N SER A 75 -3.08 -8.22 28.07
CA SER A 75 -4.09 -9.13 27.54
C SER A 75 -5.29 -8.36 26.95
N LYS A 76 -5.93 -8.93 25.93
CA LYS A 76 -7.09 -8.31 25.26
C LYS A 76 -8.22 -7.91 26.22
N ALA A 77 -8.39 -8.64 27.33
CA ALA A 77 -9.40 -8.34 28.35
C ALA A 77 -9.09 -7.02 29.08
N VAL A 78 -7.84 -6.85 29.53
CA VAL A 78 -7.38 -5.63 30.20
C VAL A 78 -7.46 -4.43 29.25
N VAL A 79 -7.03 -4.62 27.99
CA VAL A 79 -7.12 -3.56 26.97
C VAL A 79 -8.56 -3.11 26.74
N ALA A 80 -9.51 -4.05 26.66
CA ALA A 80 -10.93 -3.74 26.49
C ALA A 80 -11.47 -2.90 27.66
N GLU A 81 -11.18 -3.30 28.90
CA GLU A 81 -11.58 -2.57 30.10
C GLU A 81 -10.99 -1.16 30.14
N CYS A 82 -9.68 -1.02 29.91
CA CYS A 82 -9.01 0.29 29.90
C CYS A 82 -9.56 1.22 28.82
N VAL A 83 -9.82 0.71 27.61
CA VAL A 83 -10.38 1.52 26.52
C VAL A 83 -11.82 1.97 26.85
N ASP A 84 -12.62 1.13 27.50
CA ASP A 84 -13.95 1.49 27.97
C ASP A 84 -13.93 2.55 29.07
N GLU A 85 -12.99 2.46 30.03
CA GLU A 85 -12.80 3.47 31.06
C GLU A 85 -12.32 4.81 30.48
N ILE A 86 -11.36 4.78 29.55
CA ILE A 86 -10.92 5.98 28.81
C ILE A 86 -12.11 6.63 28.10
N LYS A 87 -12.93 5.83 27.42
CA LYS A 87 -14.14 6.29 26.71
C LYS A 87 -15.13 6.94 27.69
N ASN A 88 -15.43 6.29 28.81
CA ASN A 88 -16.38 6.79 29.80
C ASN A 88 -15.90 8.11 30.42
N LEU A 89 -14.62 8.18 30.78
CA LEU A 89 -13.97 9.38 31.29
C LEU A 89 -14.04 10.52 30.27
N ALA A 90 -13.67 10.24 29.01
CA ALA A 90 -13.69 11.20 27.92
C ALA A 90 -15.09 11.76 27.68
N PHE A 91 -16.14 10.92 27.62
CA PHE A 91 -17.53 11.39 27.44
C PHE A 91 -18.02 12.26 28.60
N ARG A 92 -17.67 11.88 29.84
CA ARG A 92 -18.02 12.66 31.02
C ARG A 92 -17.42 14.06 30.97
N TYR A 93 -16.11 14.15 30.76
CA TYR A 93 -15.42 15.45 30.75
C TYR A 93 -15.67 16.26 29.47
N ALA A 94 -15.91 15.61 28.33
CA ALA A 94 -16.36 16.30 27.12
C ALA A 94 -17.70 17.01 27.36
N THR A 95 -18.64 16.35 28.04
CA THR A 95 -19.93 16.97 28.40
C THR A 95 -19.74 18.12 29.39
N GLN A 96 -18.91 17.94 30.41
CA GLN A 96 -18.64 18.98 31.42
C GLN A 96 -17.85 20.18 30.88
N SER A 97 -17.04 19.97 29.85
CA SER A 97 -16.27 21.05 29.20
C SER A 97 -17.18 22.14 28.63
N GLY A 98 -18.44 21.80 28.33
CA GLY A 98 -19.39 22.76 27.77
C GLY A 98 -18.93 23.37 26.45
N LEU A 99 -18.05 22.68 25.70
CA LEU A 99 -17.56 23.16 24.41
C LEU A 99 -18.72 23.41 23.45
N THR A 100 -18.95 24.68 23.13
CA THR A 100 -19.93 25.13 22.14
C THR A 100 -19.22 25.71 20.93
N PHE A 101 -19.95 25.81 19.81
CA PHE A 101 -19.51 26.52 18.63
C PHE A 101 -20.52 27.63 18.32
N SER A 102 -20.03 28.85 18.23
CA SER A 102 -20.79 30.06 17.89
C SER A 102 -20.18 30.77 16.69
N ILE A 103 -20.92 31.72 16.13
CA ILE A 103 -20.37 32.56 15.08
C ILE A 103 -19.16 33.33 15.59
N ASP A 104 -19.15 33.84 16.82
CA ASP A 104 -18.09 34.70 17.36
C ASP A 104 -16.74 33.99 17.55
N ASP A 105 -16.74 32.65 17.64
CA ASP A 105 -15.53 31.85 17.68
C ASP A 105 -14.76 31.89 16.34
N VAL A 106 -15.44 32.18 15.23
CA VAL A 106 -14.84 32.29 13.89
C VAL A 106 -14.21 33.68 13.71
N ARG A 107 -12.97 33.89 14.13
CA ARG A 107 -12.31 35.19 13.96
C ARG A 107 -11.70 35.36 12.57
N THR A 108 -12.23 36.31 11.80
CA THR A 108 -11.61 36.73 10.53
C THR A 108 -10.35 37.56 10.81
N PRO A 109 -9.22 37.33 10.12
CA PRO A 109 -7.99 38.12 10.33
C PRO A 109 -8.21 39.59 9.98
N ALA A 110 -7.82 40.50 10.88
CA ALA A 110 -7.93 41.94 10.61
C ALA A 110 -7.06 42.38 9.41
N ALA A 111 -5.93 41.70 9.19
CA ALA A 111 -5.02 41.95 8.07
C ALA A 111 -5.60 41.52 6.70
N LYS A 112 -6.67 40.71 6.67
CA LYS A 112 -7.23 40.11 5.44
C LYS A 112 -7.48 41.15 4.34
N ARG A 113 -8.11 42.28 4.66
CA ARG A 113 -8.44 43.33 3.67
C ARG A 113 -7.18 43.91 3.03
N GLY A 114 -6.16 44.23 3.85
CA GLY A 114 -4.90 44.77 3.35
C GLY A 114 -4.14 43.80 2.44
N ILE A 115 -4.17 42.50 2.77
CA ILE A 115 -3.56 41.44 1.94
C ILE A 115 -4.29 41.36 0.58
N LEU A 116 -5.63 41.32 0.59
CA LEU A 116 -6.43 41.22 -0.63
C LEU A 116 -6.24 42.45 -1.54
N ASP A 117 -6.24 43.66 -0.97
CA ASP A 117 -6.07 44.90 -1.74
C ASP A 117 -4.69 44.96 -2.44
N ARG A 118 -3.64 44.42 -1.82
CA ARG A 118 -2.30 44.35 -2.41
C ARG A 118 -2.29 43.41 -3.62
N TYR A 119 -2.79 42.19 -3.46
CA TYR A 119 -2.81 41.20 -4.53
C TYR A 119 -3.80 41.54 -5.65
N GLU A 120 -4.86 42.29 -5.35
CA GLU A 120 -5.78 42.81 -6.37
C GLU A 120 -5.09 43.81 -7.29
N ARG A 121 -4.25 44.70 -6.74
CA ARG A 121 -3.42 45.62 -7.56
C ARG A 121 -2.40 44.88 -8.42
N GLU A 122 -1.87 43.76 -7.94
CA GLU A 122 -0.95 42.92 -8.73
C GLU A 122 -1.68 42.24 -9.89
N ALA A 123 -2.86 41.66 -9.63
CA ALA A 123 -3.70 41.08 -10.67
C ALA A 123 -4.10 42.12 -11.72
N GLU A 124 -4.45 43.35 -11.31
CA GLU A 124 -4.79 44.44 -12.23
C GLU A 124 -3.62 44.85 -13.13
N LYS A 125 -2.37 44.79 -12.63
CA LYS A 125 -1.17 45.02 -13.45
C LYS A 125 -1.02 43.95 -14.53
N VAL A 126 -1.25 42.67 -14.20
CA VAL A 126 -1.19 41.56 -15.16
C VAL A 126 -2.27 41.72 -16.23
N GLU A 127 -3.50 42.04 -15.84
CA GLU A 127 -4.60 42.31 -16.76
C GLU A 127 -4.29 43.54 -17.66
N THR A 128 -3.66 44.59 -17.12
CA THR A 128 -3.22 45.75 -17.91
C THR A 128 -2.13 45.38 -18.92
N GLN A 129 -1.17 44.54 -18.55
CA GLN A 129 -0.14 44.03 -19.46
C GLN A 129 -0.75 43.20 -20.60
N PHE A 130 -1.76 42.39 -20.30
CA PHE A 130 -2.50 41.62 -21.30
C PHE A 130 -3.24 42.55 -22.28
N ARG A 131 -3.96 43.56 -21.78
CA ARG A 131 -4.65 44.55 -22.63
C ARG A 131 -3.70 45.35 -23.52
N ARG A 132 -2.45 45.54 -23.10
CA ARG A 132 -1.38 46.19 -23.88
C ARG A 132 -0.68 45.24 -24.87
N GLY A 133 -1.05 43.96 -24.90
CA GLY A 133 -0.44 42.96 -25.78
C GLY A 133 0.97 42.53 -25.37
N ILE A 134 1.38 42.78 -24.11
CA ILE A 134 2.73 42.45 -23.61
C ILE A 134 2.84 40.96 -23.25
N ILE A 135 1.74 40.35 -22.82
CA ILE A 135 1.67 38.94 -22.41
C ILE A 135 0.53 38.24 -23.15
N THR A 136 0.64 36.93 -23.30
CA THR A 136 -0.40 36.06 -23.86
C THR A 136 -1.48 35.72 -22.83
N ASP A 137 -2.63 35.20 -23.28
CA ASP A 137 -3.73 34.80 -22.39
C ASP A 137 -3.35 33.63 -21.46
N GLY A 138 -2.52 32.70 -21.95
CA GLY A 138 -2.01 31.59 -21.16
C GLY A 138 -1.12 32.07 -20.01
N GLU A 139 -0.17 32.96 -20.30
CA GLU A 139 0.71 33.58 -19.30
C GLU A 139 -0.07 34.44 -18.30
N ARG A 140 -1.09 35.17 -18.77
CA ARG A 140 -2.00 35.92 -17.88
C ARG A 140 -2.63 34.98 -16.87
N ARG A 141 -3.26 33.90 -17.33
CA ARG A 141 -3.97 32.95 -16.46
C ARG A 141 -3.03 32.28 -15.45
N GLN A 142 -1.83 31.89 -15.89
CA GLN A 142 -0.84 31.28 -14.99
C GLN A 142 -0.39 32.26 -13.90
N LYS A 143 -0.08 33.51 -14.27
CA LYS A 143 0.29 34.56 -13.31
C LYS A 143 -0.85 34.91 -12.35
N GLU A 144 -2.08 35.00 -12.83
CA GLU A 144 -3.26 35.22 -11.97
C GLU A 144 -3.44 34.09 -10.96
N VAL A 145 -3.28 32.83 -11.40
CA VAL A 145 -3.35 31.67 -10.49
C VAL A 145 -2.24 31.72 -9.43
N GLU A 146 -1.02 32.07 -9.81
CA GLU A 146 0.10 32.20 -8.88
C GLU A 146 -0.15 33.30 -7.84
N ILE A 147 -0.56 34.50 -8.28
CA ILE A 147 -0.90 35.64 -7.42
C ILE A 147 -1.94 35.24 -6.37
N TRP A 148 -3.04 34.62 -6.80
CA TRP A 148 -4.12 34.24 -5.89
C TRP A 148 -3.79 33.03 -5.01
N THR A 149 -2.90 32.15 -5.45
CA THR A 149 -2.36 31.07 -4.62
C THR A 149 -1.54 31.65 -3.47
N ASN A 150 -0.65 32.60 -3.76
CA ASN A 150 0.14 33.29 -2.76
C ASN A 150 -0.74 34.10 -1.79
N ALA A 151 -1.75 34.80 -2.31
CA ALA A 151 -2.73 35.51 -1.49
C ALA A 151 -3.46 34.59 -0.52
N THR A 152 -3.88 33.41 -0.99
CA THR A 152 -4.58 32.43 -0.16
C THR A 152 -3.68 31.90 0.95
N ALA A 153 -2.41 31.65 0.66
CA ALA A 153 -1.43 31.18 1.64
C ALA A 153 -1.12 32.25 2.71
N GLU A 154 -0.99 33.52 2.33
CA GLU A 154 -0.74 34.60 3.29
C GLU A 154 -1.96 34.87 4.20
N VAL A 155 -3.18 34.81 3.65
CA VAL A 155 -4.41 34.89 4.46
C VAL A 155 -4.51 33.71 5.43
N GLU A 156 -4.08 32.52 5.02
CA GLU A 156 -4.04 31.34 5.90
C GLU A 156 -3.05 31.51 7.05
N ALA A 157 -1.86 32.05 6.78
CA ALA A 157 -0.85 32.33 7.80
C ALA A 157 -1.35 33.37 8.83
N ALA A 158 -1.91 34.49 8.35
CA ALA A 158 -2.49 35.51 9.23
C ALA A 158 -3.67 34.99 10.06
N MET A 159 -4.44 34.04 9.53
CA MET A 159 -5.52 33.37 10.25
C MET A 159 -4.99 32.46 11.34
N ARG A 160 -3.95 31.68 11.07
CA ARG A 160 -3.29 30.82 12.05
C ARG A 160 -2.76 31.63 13.24
N GLU A 161 -2.04 32.71 12.98
CA GLU A 161 -1.52 33.59 14.05
C GLU A 161 -2.64 34.15 14.94
N GLY A 162 -3.77 34.56 14.32
CA GLY A 162 -4.93 35.06 15.05
C GLY A 162 -5.66 34.01 15.90
N MET A 163 -5.57 32.73 15.51
CA MET A 163 -6.14 31.61 16.28
C MET A 163 -5.22 31.15 17.40
N GLU A 164 -3.92 31.07 17.16
CA GLU A 164 -2.92 30.69 18.17
C GLU A 164 -2.88 31.68 19.35
N ALA A 165 -3.28 32.94 19.12
CA ALA A 165 -3.43 33.94 20.17
C ALA A 165 -4.52 33.60 21.21
N ASP A 166 -5.50 32.74 20.87
CA ASP A 166 -6.61 32.36 21.74
C ASP A 166 -6.69 30.83 21.92
N ALA A 167 -5.85 30.32 22.83
CA ALA A 167 -5.68 28.89 23.08
C ALA A 167 -6.97 28.17 23.53
N PHE A 168 -7.99 28.89 24.01
CA PHE A 168 -9.27 28.33 24.46
C PHE A 168 -10.41 28.55 23.46
N ASN A 169 -10.11 29.01 22.24
CA ASN A 169 -11.09 29.05 21.17
C ASN A 169 -11.57 27.61 20.85
N PRO A 170 -12.89 27.33 20.87
CA PRO A 170 -13.42 25.99 20.62
C PRO A 170 -13.02 25.42 19.25
N ILE A 171 -12.94 26.25 18.22
CA ILE A 171 -12.53 25.83 16.86
C ILE A 171 -11.06 25.42 16.86
N GLU A 172 -10.21 26.22 17.50
CA GLU A 172 -8.78 25.92 17.62
C GLU A 172 -8.57 24.62 18.39
N MET A 173 -9.25 24.45 19.52
CA MET A 173 -9.20 23.23 20.31
C MET A 173 -9.63 21.99 19.49
N MET A 174 -10.69 22.08 18.67
CA MET A 174 -11.15 20.96 17.83
C MET A 174 -10.13 20.56 16.75
N VAL A 175 -9.47 21.54 16.12
CA VAL A 175 -8.50 21.28 15.04
C VAL A 175 -7.14 20.87 15.58
N THR A 176 -6.65 21.51 16.64
CA THR A 176 -5.35 21.21 17.23
C THR A 176 -5.36 19.90 18.01
N SER A 177 -6.49 19.54 18.65
CA SER A 177 -6.68 18.17 19.18
C SER A 177 -6.81 17.11 18.08
N GLY A 178 -7.15 17.51 16.85
CA GLY A 178 -7.45 16.62 15.73
C GLY A 178 -8.75 15.82 15.89
N ALA A 179 -9.62 16.22 16.81
CA ALA A 179 -10.92 15.59 17.02
C ALA A 179 -11.79 15.69 15.76
N ARG A 180 -11.94 16.92 15.21
CA ARG A 180 -12.65 17.18 13.97
C ARG A 180 -12.21 18.50 13.38
N GLY A 181 -12.05 18.53 12.06
CA GLY A 181 -11.67 19.74 11.33
C GLY A 181 -10.23 19.71 10.83
N ASN A 182 -9.96 20.47 9.77
CA ASN A 182 -8.61 20.74 9.26
C ASN A 182 -8.44 22.25 9.09
N VAL A 183 -7.21 22.75 9.14
CA VAL A 183 -6.86 24.16 8.89
C VAL A 183 -7.44 24.66 7.56
N LEU A 184 -7.41 23.82 6.52
CA LEU A 184 -8.02 24.13 5.22
C LEU A 184 -9.53 24.42 5.33
N GLN A 185 -10.25 23.72 6.21
CA GLN A 185 -11.68 23.96 6.44
C GLN A 185 -11.88 25.26 7.23
N ILE A 186 -11.04 25.52 8.23
CA ILE A 186 -11.11 26.80 8.97
C ILE A 186 -10.83 27.97 8.04
N ARG A 187 -9.85 27.86 7.13
CA ARG A 187 -9.57 28.87 6.12
C ARG A 187 -10.80 29.21 5.29
N GLN A 188 -11.62 28.23 4.92
CA GLN A 188 -12.86 28.48 4.18
C GLN A 188 -13.93 29.19 5.04
N ILE A 189 -13.93 28.97 6.35
CA ILE A 189 -14.90 29.56 7.28
C ILE A 189 -14.51 31.00 7.66
N ALA A 190 -13.24 31.23 8.01
CA ALA A 190 -12.73 32.48 8.58
C ALA A 190 -11.79 33.29 7.67
N GLY A 191 -11.05 32.62 6.78
CA GLY A 191 -10.06 33.25 5.91
C GLY A 191 -10.67 33.68 4.57
N MET A 192 -10.45 32.87 3.54
CA MET A 192 -11.07 32.99 2.22
C MET A 192 -11.18 31.60 1.60
N ARG A 193 -12.09 31.42 0.64
CA ARG A 193 -12.21 30.13 -0.06
C ARG A 193 -11.10 29.93 -1.11
N GLY A 194 -10.67 30.99 -1.79
CA GLY A 194 -9.56 30.94 -2.75
C GLY A 194 -9.98 30.52 -4.15
N LEU A 195 -9.04 29.91 -4.89
CA LEU A 195 -9.25 29.44 -6.26
C LEU A 195 -10.06 28.14 -6.30
N VAL A 196 -10.96 28.05 -7.27
CA VAL A 196 -11.77 26.85 -7.53
C VAL A 196 -11.45 26.30 -8.92
N THR A 197 -11.51 24.98 -9.06
CA THR A 197 -11.29 24.29 -10.34
C THR A 197 -12.59 24.11 -11.11
N ASN A 198 -12.52 24.20 -12.43
CA ASN A 198 -13.60 23.79 -13.31
C ASN A 198 -13.71 22.24 -13.34
N PRO A 199 -14.77 21.66 -13.96
CA PRO A 199 -14.88 20.21 -14.09
C PRO A 199 -13.77 19.53 -14.90
N ARG A 200 -12.98 20.28 -15.68
CA ARG A 200 -11.82 19.76 -16.42
C ARG A 200 -10.55 19.70 -15.56
N GLY A 201 -10.53 20.38 -14.42
CA GLY A 201 -9.38 20.46 -13.51
C GLY A 201 -8.63 21.80 -13.57
N ASP A 202 -8.95 22.69 -14.51
CA ASP A 202 -8.28 23.98 -14.61
C ASP A 202 -8.76 24.95 -13.54
N PHE A 203 -7.83 25.70 -12.94
CA PHE A 203 -8.18 26.80 -12.04
C PHE A 203 -8.93 27.91 -12.77
N ILE A 204 -10.02 28.37 -12.18
CA ILE A 204 -10.75 29.54 -12.64
C ILE A 204 -9.98 30.78 -12.13
N PRO A 205 -9.50 31.68 -13.02
CA PRO A 205 -8.67 32.82 -12.62
C PRO A 205 -9.39 33.91 -11.79
N ARG A 206 -10.62 33.64 -11.35
CA ARG A 206 -11.38 34.49 -10.43
C ARG A 206 -11.52 33.77 -9.09
N PRO A 207 -10.84 34.22 -8.03
CA PRO A 207 -10.94 33.61 -6.71
C PRO A 207 -12.26 33.98 -6.02
N ILE A 208 -12.61 33.21 -5.00
CA ILE A 208 -13.65 33.54 -4.03
C ILE A 208 -12.96 34.21 -2.83
N LYS A 209 -13.15 35.53 -2.71
CA LYS A 209 -12.50 36.35 -1.67
C LYS A 209 -13.25 36.27 -0.34
N SER A 210 -14.56 36.07 -0.43
CA SER A 210 -15.43 35.89 0.72
C SER A 210 -15.19 34.54 1.42
N ASN A 211 -15.61 34.44 2.68
CA ASN A 211 -15.62 33.20 3.46
C ASN A 211 -17.05 32.86 3.92
N PHE A 212 -17.24 31.70 4.56
CA PHE A 212 -18.60 31.29 4.98
C PHE A 212 -19.19 32.17 6.09
N ARG A 213 -18.35 32.81 6.93
CA ARG A 213 -18.83 33.78 7.94
C ARG A 213 -19.41 35.03 7.29
N GLU A 214 -18.73 35.56 6.28
CA GLU A 214 -19.11 36.78 5.55
C GLU A 214 -20.29 36.54 4.58
N GLY A 215 -20.46 35.29 4.13
CA GLY A 215 -21.41 34.90 3.10
C GLY A 215 -20.81 35.01 1.69
N LEU A 216 -21.36 34.24 0.76
CA LEU A 216 -20.91 34.22 -0.63
C LEU A 216 -21.87 35.01 -1.52
N THR A 217 -21.34 35.78 -2.47
CA THR A 217 -22.16 36.39 -3.51
C THR A 217 -22.74 35.32 -4.45
N MET A 218 -23.79 35.65 -5.20
CA MET A 218 -24.42 34.71 -6.14
C MET A 218 -23.41 34.14 -7.15
N LEU A 219 -22.50 34.99 -7.65
CA LEU A 219 -21.47 34.58 -8.60
C LEU A 219 -20.41 33.67 -7.95
N GLU A 220 -19.93 34.01 -6.76
CA GLU A 220 -18.97 33.16 -6.01
C GLU A 220 -19.57 31.80 -5.68
N TYR A 221 -20.83 31.76 -5.25
CA TYR A 221 -21.54 30.52 -5.00
C TYR A 221 -21.70 29.68 -6.27
N PHE A 222 -22.09 30.30 -7.38
CA PHE A 222 -22.21 29.63 -8.68
C PHE A 222 -20.86 29.04 -9.15
N ILE A 223 -19.77 29.79 -9.05
CA ILE A 223 -18.42 29.33 -9.42
C ILE A 223 -17.99 28.12 -8.57
N SER A 224 -18.41 28.06 -7.31
CA SER A 224 -18.09 26.93 -6.42
C SER A 224 -18.87 25.64 -6.72
N THR A 225 -19.99 25.74 -7.44
CA THR A 225 -20.96 24.64 -7.61
C THR A 225 -20.47 23.53 -8.55
N PRO A 226 -19.86 23.80 -9.74
CA PRO A 226 -19.36 22.75 -10.62
C PRO A 226 -18.33 21.81 -9.97
N GLY A 227 -17.38 22.37 -9.20
CA GLY A 227 -16.37 21.58 -8.48
C GLY A 227 -17.01 20.70 -7.40
N ALA A 228 -17.92 21.25 -6.60
CA ALA A 228 -18.65 20.50 -5.58
C ALA A 228 -19.51 19.38 -6.18
N ARG A 229 -20.23 19.66 -7.27
CA ARG A 229 -21.06 18.66 -7.98
C ARG A 229 -20.19 17.54 -8.56
N LYS A 230 -19.05 17.89 -9.18
CA LYS A 230 -18.12 16.89 -9.70
C LYS A 230 -17.63 15.96 -8.59
N GLY A 231 -17.18 16.50 -7.44
CA GLY A 231 -16.73 15.69 -6.31
C GLY A 231 -17.80 14.74 -5.78
N LEU A 232 -19.06 15.20 -5.68
CA LEU A 232 -20.19 14.35 -5.27
C LEU A 232 -20.50 13.23 -6.28
N VAL A 233 -20.51 13.56 -7.57
CA VAL A 233 -20.77 12.59 -8.65
C VAL A 233 -19.64 11.56 -8.74
N ASP A 234 -18.38 11.99 -8.66
CA ASP A 234 -17.22 11.10 -8.70
C ASP A 234 -17.22 10.14 -7.50
N THR A 235 -17.60 10.62 -6.30
CA THR A 235 -17.75 9.77 -5.12
C THR A 235 -18.82 8.69 -5.34
N ALA A 236 -19.97 9.07 -5.89
CA ALA A 236 -21.08 8.14 -6.13
C ALA A 236 -20.74 7.09 -7.20
N LEU A 237 -20.04 7.47 -8.28
CA LEU A 237 -19.69 6.56 -9.36
C LEU A 237 -18.52 5.64 -9.01
N ARG A 238 -17.46 6.17 -8.40
CA ARG A 238 -16.20 5.43 -8.20
C ARG A 238 -16.22 4.47 -7.01
N THR A 239 -17.20 4.58 -6.12
CA THR A 239 -17.41 3.59 -5.05
C THR A 239 -17.59 2.18 -5.62
N ALA A 240 -18.27 2.07 -6.77
CA ALA A 240 -18.46 0.80 -7.47
C ALA A 240 -17.13 0.23 -7.99
N ASP A 241 -16.24 1.07 -8.54
CA ASP A 241 -14.95 0.66 -9.07
C ASP A 241 -14.05 0.04 -7.99
N SER A 242 -14.03 0.64 -6.79
CA SER A 242 -13.26 0.09 -5.67
C SER A 242 -13.83 -1.24 -5.19
N GLY A 243 -15.15 -1.35 -5.03
CA GLY A 243 -15.78 -2.61 -4.64
C GLY A 243 -15.54 -3.72 -5.67
N TYR A 244 -15.54 -3.35 -6.96
CA TYR A 244 -15.23 -4.26 -8.04
C TYR A 244 -13.76 -4.71 -8.06
N LEU A 245 -12.81 -3.81 -7.76
CA LEU A 245 -11.40 -4.18 -7.56
C LEU A 245 -11.27 -5.18 -6.40
N THR A 246 -11.88 -4.90 -5.25
CA THR A 246 -11.87 -5.82 -4.09
C THR A 246 -12.37 -7.20 -4.48
N ARG A 247 -13.46 -7.27 -5.24
CA ARG A 247 -14.00 -8.55 -5.74
C ARG A 247 -12.94 -9.30 -6.55
N ARG A 248 -12.34 -8.65 -7.56
CA ARG A 248 -11.30 -9.26 -8.41
C ARG A 248 -10.07 -9.71 -7.61
N LEU A 249 -9.65 -8.94 -6.61
CA LEU A 249 -8.53 -9.31 -5.73
C LEU A 249 -8.84 -10.56 -4.92
N VAL A 250 -10.06 -10.68 -4.37
CA VAL A 250 -10.50 -11.88 -3.65
C VAL A 250 -10.52 -13.07 -4.59
N ASP A 251 -11.03 -12.90 -5.81
CA ASP A 251 -11.14 -13.97 -6.81
C ASP A 251 -9.77 -14.57 -7.18
N VAL A 252 -8.71 -13.74 -7.22
CA VAL A 252 -7.33 -14.19 -7.48
C VAL A 252 -6.67 -14.79 -6.24
N ALA A 253 -6.94 -14.25 -5.06
CA ALA A 253 -6.17 -14.56 -3.86
C ALA A 253 -6.80 -15.64 -2.97
N GLN A 254 -8.06 -16.00 -3.16
CA GLN A 254 -8.81 -16.91 -2.28
C GLN A 254 -8.16 -18.29 -2.03
N GLU A 255 -7.33 -18.78 -2.95
CA GLU A 255 -6.62 -20.07 -2.80
C GLU A 255 -5.39 -19.97 -1.88
N LEU A 256 -4.97 -18.75 -1.52
CA LEU A 256 -3.83 -18.49 -0.64
C LEU A 256 -4.24 -18.65 0.83
N ILE A 257 -4.08 -19.88 1.32
CA ILE A 257 -4.28 -20.28 2.71
C ILE A 257 -2.92 -20.70 3.29
N VAL A 258 -2.70 -20.46 4.58
CA VAL A 258 -1.52 -21.00 5.26
C VAL A 258 -1.70 -22.50 5.48
N ARG A 259 -0.89 -23.35 4.83
CA ARG A 259 -1.09 -24.81 4.84
C ARG A 259 -0.07 -25.57 5.68
N GLU A 260 1.14 -25.06 5.77
CA GLU A 260 2.29 -25.68 6.43
C GLU A 260 3.10 -24.63 7.19
N ASP A 261 3.91 -25.06 8.16
CA ASP A 261 4.71 -24.13 8.98
C ASP A 261 5.91 -23.57 8.22
N ASP A 262 6.66 -24.44 7.52
CA ASP A 262 7.86 -24.05 6.79
C ASP A 262 8.04 -24.83 5.48
N CYS A 263 8.14 -24.10 4.35
CA CYS A 263 8.47 -24.68 3.04
C CYS A 263 9.97 -25.00 2.85
N GLY A 264 10.84 -24.69 3.83
CA GLY A 264 12.28 -24.96 3.79
C GLY A 264 13.09 -24.07 2.85
N THR A 265 12.47 -23.09 2.18
CA THR A 265 13.16 -22.25 1.21
C THR A 265 14.24 -21.36 1.87
N GLY A 266 15.46 -21.39 1.32
CA GLY A 266 16.53 -20.47 1.68
C GLY A 266 16.51 -19.16 0.89
N ARG A 267 15.49 -18.95 0.05
CA ARG A 267 15.35 -17.74 -0.76
C ARG A 267 14.62 -16.66 0.03
N GLY A 268 14.99 -15.41 -0.25
CA GLY A 268 14.37 -14.23 0.34
C GLY A 268 14.47 -13.02 -0.56
N VAL A 269 13.75 -11.97 -0.17
CA VAL A 269 13.76 -10.66 -0.80
C VAL A 269 14.64 -9.72 0.02
N TRP A 270 15.41 -8.88 -0.66
CA TRP A 270 16.18 -7.83 -0.01
C TRP A 270 15.28 -6.64 0.30
N ILE A 271 15.26 -6.24 1.57
CA ILE A 271 14.70 -4.96 1.99
C ILE A 271 15.86 -3.99 2.09
N GLU A 272 15.94 -3.09 1.11
CA GLU A 272 16.95 -2.03 1.05
C GLU A 272 16.54 -0.78 1.85
N GLN A 273 17.54 0.02 2.21
CA GLN A 273 17.39 1.31 2.90
C GLN A 273 16.81 1.13 4.30
N VAL A 274 17.38 0.17 5.04
CA VAL A 274 17.11 0.00 6.46
C VAL A 274 17.89 1.09 7.18
N GLY A 275 17.18 2.08 7.72
CA GLY A 275 17.78 3.23 8.37
C GLY A 275 16.72 4.20 8.89
N PRO A 276 17.13 5.21 9.67
CA PRO A 276 16.22 6.17 10.24
C PRO A 276 15.56 7.05 9.16
N ASP A 277 14.35 7.51 9.46
CA ASP A 277 13.64 8.44 8.60
C ASP A 277 14.39 9.78 8.53
N ALA A 278 14.61 10.29 7.31
CA ALA A 278 15.25 11.57 7.05
C ALA A 278 14.25 12.60 6.52
N ALA A 279 14.61 13.89 6.55
CA ALA A 279 13.77 14.96 6.04
C ALA A 279 13.44 14.73 4.55
N GLY A 280 12.16 14.42 4.26
CA GLY A 280 11.69 14.13 2.90
C GLY A 280 11.91 12.69 2.40
N LYS A 281 12.52 11.81 3.20
CA LYS A 281 12.74 10.40 2.85
C LYS A 281 12.38 9.50 4.02
N ARG A 282 11.29 8.75 3.86
CA ARG A 282 10.79 7.80 4.86
C ARG A 282 11.11 6.37 4.45
N SER A 283 11.60 5.57 5.38
CA SER A 283 12.04 4.17 5.19
C SER A 283 10.86 3.17 5.20
N TYR A 284 9.76 3.52 5.88
CA TYR A 284 8.54 2.71 6.03
C TYR A 284 8.80 1.30 6.58
N LEU A 285 9.77 1.14 7.48
CA LEU A 285 10.15 -0.16 8.02
C LEU A 285 8.99 -0.88 8.71
N GLU A 286 8.04 -0.14 9.28
CA GLU A 286 6.86 -0.71 9.93
C GLU A 286 5.93 -1.48 8.96
N THR A 287 5.95 -1.16 7.66
CA THR A 287 5.16 -1.89 6.66
C THR A 287 6.00 -2.85 5.81
N ARG A 288 7.32 -2.66 5.79
CA ARG A 288 8.26 -3.41 4.95
C ARG A 288 8.90 -4.58 5.70
N LEU A 289 9.26 -4.40 6.97
CA LEU A 289 10.11 -5.31 7.72
C LEU A 289 9.43 -5.93 8.96
N ASP A 290 8.56 -5.18 9.65
CA ASP A 290 7.89 -5.68 10.86
C ASP A 290 7.14 -7.00 10.64
N GLY A 291 7.31 -7.94 11.56
CA GLY A 291 6.65 -9.24 11.51
C GLY A 291 7.08 -10.15 10.36
N ARG A 292 8.22 -9.90 9.70
CA ARG A 292 8.84 -10.82 8.72
C ARG A 292 9.91 -11.69 9.35
N VAL A 293 10.24 -12.79 8.68
CA VAL A 293 11.24 -13.76 9.14
C VAL A 293 12.58 -13.54 8.45
N LEU A 294 13.68 -13.54 9.20
CA LEU A 294 15.04 -13.42 8.65
C LEU A 294 15.50 -14.71 7.95
N VAL A 295 16.18 -14.56 6.82
CA VAL A 295 16.76 -15.70 6.05
C VAL A 295 18.16 -16.05 6.52
N GLU A 296 18.89 -15.06 7.01
CA GLU A 296 20.31 -15.12 7.39
C GLU A 296 20.48 -14.49 8.77
N ASP A 297 21.54 -14.87 9.48
CA ASP A 297 21.89 -14.27 10.75
C ASP A 297 22.31 -12.81 10.53
N VAL A 298 21.70 -11.88 11.25
CA VAL A 298 22.06 -10.45 11.20
C VAL A 298 22.82 -10.10 12.47
N THR A 299 24.08 -9.73 12.32
CA THR A 299 24.91 -9.26 13.43
C THR A 299 24.83 -7.75 13.51
N LEU A 300 24.43 -7.24 14.67
CA LEU A 300 24.39 -5.81 14.97
C LEU A 300 25.76 -5.33 15.48
N ALA A 301 26.00 -4.03 15.38
CA ALA A 301 27.23 -3.37 15.81
C ALA A 301 27.48 -3.50 17.33
N ASP A 302 26.42 -3.68 18.12
CA ASP A 302 26.49 -3.93 19.56
C ASP A 302 26.88 -5.39 19.92
N GLY A 303 27.04 -6.25 18.92
CA GLY A 303 27.37 -7.67 19.06
C GLY A 303 26.15 -8.59 19.25
N ARG A 304 24.92 -8.06 19.27
CA ARG A 304 23.70 -8.86 19.30
C ARG A 304 23.48 -9.51 17.93
N ILE A 305 23.20 -10.82 17.94
CA ILE A 305 22.92 -11.59 16.72
C ILE A 305 21.42 -11.89 16.70
N LEU A 306 20.75 -11.48 15.62
CA LEU A 306 19.40 -11.93 15.29
C LEU A 306 19.51 -13.19 14.43
N PRO A 307 19.12 -14.36 14.94
CA PRO A 307 19.35 -15.61 14.23
C PRO A 307 18.41 -15.77 13.03
N ARG A 308 18.84 -16.56 12.05
CA ARG A 308 18.02 -17.05 10.95
C ARG A 308 16.73 -17.67 11.49
N GLY A 309 15.61 -17.36 10.85
CA GLY A 309 14.29 -17.84 11.28
C GLY A 309 13.65 -16.98 12.36
N HIS A 310 14.34 -15.98 12.90
CA HIS A 310 13.76 -15.02 13.85
C HIS A 310 12.70 -14.15 13.17
N VAL A 311 11.56 -13.98 13.84
CA VAL A 311 10.51 -13.04 13.42
C VAL A 311 10.87 -11.66 13.95
N VAL A 312 11.06 -10.70 13.05
CA VAL A 312 11.39 -9.31 13.42
C VAL A 312 10.21 -8.70 14.18
N GLY A 313 10.42 -8.39 15.46
CA GLY A 313 9.47 -7.64 16.28
C GLY A 313 9.78 -6.14 16.28
N SER A 314 8.97 -5.38 17.01
CA SER A 314 9.10 -3.92 17.09
C SER A 314 10.42 -3.47 17.74
N GLU A 315 10.92 -4.20 18.73
CA GLU A 315 12.22 -3.92 19.35
C GLU A 315 13.39 -4.21 18.40
N ASP A 316 13.33 -5.33 17.68
CA ASP A 316 14.34 -5.71 16.70
C ASP A 316 14.37 -4.72 15.53
N LEU A 317 13.21 -4.18 15.13
CA LEU A 317 13.11 -3.16 14.10
C LEU A 317 13.82 -1.87 14.50
N VAL A 318 13.66 -1.42 15.75
CA VAL A 318 14.39 -0.25 16.26
C VAL A 318 15.89 -0.51 16.26
N ALA A 319 16.32 -1.68 16.73
CA ALA A 319 17.72 -2.07 16.74
C ALA A 319 18.31 -2.10 15.32
N LEU A 320 17.62 -2.72 14.35
CA LEU A 320 18.04 -2.77 12.95
C LEU A 320 18.04 -1.40 12.27
N ARG A 321 17.10 -0.52 12.62
CA ARG A 321 17.00 0.82 12.06
C ARG A 321 18.13 1.74 12.51
N ASP A 322 18.50 1.67 13.78
CA ASP A 322 19.46 2.59 14.40
C ASP A 322 20.91 2.08 14.27
N ASP A 323 21.12 0.89 13.70
CA ASP A 323 22.43 0.29 13.51
C ASP A 323 23.15 0.81 12.23
N PRO A 324 24.38 1.34 12.34
CA PRO A 324 25.12 1.86 11.20
C PRO A 324 25.69 0.78 10.27
N GLN A 325 25.75 -0.49 10.67
CA GLN A 325 26.26 -1.60 9.87
C GLN A 325 25.18 -2.25 9.00
N VAL A 326 23.90 -1.98 9.27
CA VAL A 326 22.77 -2.61 8.58
C VAL A 326 22.11 -1.63 7.60
N ASP A 327 22.45 -1.74 6.31
CA ASP A 327 21.78 -0.96 5.25
C ASP A 327 20.67 -1.77 4.54
N ARG A 328 20.81 -3.09 4.51
CA ARG A 328 19.83 -4.00 3.89
C ARG A 328 19.70 -5.30 4.67
N VAL A 329 18.49 -5.85 4.69
CA VAL A 329 18.18 -7.09 5.38
C VAL A 329 17.47 -8.06 4.44
N ARG A 330 17.84 -9.34 4.50
CA ARG A 330 17.22 -10.40 3.70
C ARG A 330 16.12 -11.11 4.49
N VAL A 331 14.89 -11.02 4.00
CA VAL A 331 13.71 -11.57 4.67
C VAL A 331 13.01 -12.61 3.81
N ARG A 332 12.35 -13.55 4.45
CA ARG A 332 11.42 -14.46 3.78
C ARG A 332 10.23 -13.65 3.28
N SER A 333 9.76 -14.01 2.10
CA SER A 333 8.59 -13.41 1.47
C SER A 333 7.69 -14.51 0.92
N VAL A 334 6.41 -14.20 0.84
CA VAL A 334 5.43 -15.03 0.13
C VAL A 334 5.77 -15.16 -1.36
N LEU A 335 6.48 -14.19 -1.95
CA LEU A 335 6.98 -14.25 -3.33
C LEU A 335 8.02 -15.36 -3.56
N THR A 336 8.74 -15.75 -2.52
CA THR A 336 9.80 -16.79 -2.55
C THR A 336 9.33 -18.13 -2.01
N CYS A 337 8.07 -18.24 -1.60
CA CYS A 337 7.55 -19.42 -0.91
C CYS A 337 7.42 -20.62 -1.85
N ASP A 338 7.99 -21.75 -1.43
CA ASP A 338 7.99 -23.03 -2.15
C ASP A 338 6.87 -24.00 -1.68
N ALA A 339 5.93 -23.52 -0.88
CA ALA A 339 4.79 -24.33 -0.41
C ALA A 339 3.99 -24.87 -1.61
N ALA A 340 3.64 -26.17 -1.56
CA ALA A 340 2.97 -26.86 -2.67
C ALA A 340 1.57 -26.29 -2.97
N GLN A 341 0.83 -25.93 -1.93
CA GLN A 341 -0.47 -25.26 -2.01
C GLN A 341 -0.50 -24.12 -1.00
N GLY A 342 -1.05 -22.97 -1.41
CA GLY A 342 -1.14 -21.80 -0.54
C GLY A 342 0.24 -21.24 -0.17
N VAL A 343 0.45 -20.89 1.10
CA VAL A 343 1.71 -20.35 1.63
C VAL A 343 2.11 -21.08 2.92
N CYS A 344 3.40 -21.04 3.26
CA CYS A 344 3.86 -21.47 4.58
C CYS A 344 3.85 -20.33 5.60
N ALA A 345 3.72 -20.66 6.88
CA ALA A 345 3.69 -19.69 7.98
C ALA A 345 5.00 -18.88 8.04
N ALA A 346 6.15 -19.52 7.87
CA ALA A 346 7.46 -18.86 7.95
C ALA A 346 7.71 -17.83 6.82
N CYS A 347 7.15 -18.03 5.62
CA CYS A 347 7.25 -17.04 4.54
C CYS A 347 6.31 -15.84 4.70
N TYR A 348 5.22 -16.01 5.46
CA TYR A 348 4.27 -14.93 5.77
C TYR A 348 4.67 -14.16 7.05
N GLY A 349 5.20 -14.88 8.03
CA GLY A 349 5.64 -14.38 9.33
C GLY A 349 4.49 -14.17 10.31
N ARG A 350 4.44 -12.97 10.90
CA ARG A 350 3.47 -12.58 11.93
C ARG A 350 2.11 -12.20 11.32
N SER A 351 1.03 -12.60 11.98
CA SER A 351 -0.31 -12.08 11.74
C SER A 351 -0.41 -10.65 12.25
N LEU A 352 -0.84 -9.74 11.39
CA LEU A 352 -0.99 -8.32 11.72
C LEU A 352 -2.22 -8.05 12.60
N ALA A 353 -3.17 -8.98 12.66
CA ALA A 353 -4.38 -8.86 13.47
C ALA A 353 -4.18 -9.34 14.91
N THR A 354 -3.43 -10.43 15.10
CA THR A 354 -3.21 -11.03 16.43
C THR A 354 -1.89 -10.62 17.06
N GLY A 355 -0.90 -10.23 16.26
CA GLY A 355 0.45 -9.99 16.75
C GLY A 355 1.19 -11.27 17.13
N ASN A 356 0.72 -12.45 16.75
CA ASN A 356 1.44 -13.71 16.91
C ASN A 356 1.91 -14.23 15.54
N SER A 357 2.73 -15.27 15.54
CA SER A 357 2.99 -16.03 14.29
C SER A 357 1.67 -16.44 13.64
N ILE A 358 1.61 -16.39 12.32
CA ILE A 358 0.40 -16.72 11.57
C ILE A 358 -0.01 -18.18 11.83
N GLU A 359 -1.31 -18.41 12.02
CA GLU A 359 -1.82 -19.74 12.33
C GLU A 359 -2.09 -20.55 11.06
N LEU A 360 -1.95 -21.87 11.16
CA LEU A 360 -2.30 -22.78 10.07
C LEU A 360 -3.81 -22.70 9.80
N GLY A 361 -4.18 -22.62 8.53
CA GLY A 361 -5.57 -22.50 8.09
C GLY A 361 -6.05 -21.07 7.92
N GLU A 362 -5.26 -20.06 8.25
CA GLU A 362 -5.65 -18.67 8.04
C GLU A 362 -5.71 -18.33 6.54
N ALA A 363 -6.84 -17.75 6.11
CA ALA A 363 -7.11 -17.39 4.72
C ALA A 363 -6.47 -16.04 4.35
N VAL A 364 -5.14 -15.99 4.38
CA VAL A 364 -4.35 -14.77 4.20
C VAL A 364 -4.57 -14.06 2.86
N GLY A 365 -4.96 -14.78 1.82
CA GLY A 365 -5.30 -14.19 0.52
C GLY A 365 -6.55 -13.32 0.55
N VAL A 366 -7.60 -13.77 1.25
CA VAL A 366 -8.84 -12.98 1.42
C VAL A 366 -8.58 -11.75 2.28
N ILE A 367 -7.81 -11.91 3.36
CA ILE A 367 -7.40 -10.80 4.23
C ILE A 367 -6.60 -9.77 3.44
N ALA A 368 -5.65 -10.21 2.61
CA ALA A 368 -4.86 -9.33 1.76
C ALA A 368 -5.71 -8.56 0.75
N ALA A 369 -6.62 -9.26 0.06
CA ALA A 369 -7.52 -8.64 -0.91
C ALA A 369 -8.41 -7.56 -0.27
N GLN A 370 -8.95 -7.82 0.93
CA GLN A 370 -9.75 -6.84 1.67
C GLN A 370 -8.90 -5.66 2.17
N SER A 371 -7.69 -5.93 2.66
CA SER A 371 -6.76 -4.91 3.17
C SER A 371 -6.26 -3.96 2.08
N ILE A 372 -6.27 -4.40 0.82
CA ILE A 372 -5.97 -3.55 -0.35
C ILE A 372 -7.25 -2.85 -0.85
N GLY A 373 -8.35 -3.58 -0.89
CA GLY A 373 -9.61 -3.13 -1.49
C GLY A 373 -10.42 -2.13 -0.65
N GLU A 374 -10.51 -2.30 0.67
CA GLU A 374 -11.25 -1.39 1.56
C GLU A 374 -10.64 0.03 1.55
N PRO A 375 -9.31 0.20 1.71
CA PRO A 375 -8.71 1.52 1.60
C PRO A 375 -8.73 2.08 0.17
N GLY A 376 -8.93 1.21 -0.84
CA GLY A 376 -9.16 1.62 -2.22
C GLY A 376 -10.33 2.60 -2.37
N THR A 377 -11.36 2.46 -1.52
CA THR A 377 -12.49 3.40 -1.50
C THR A 377 -12.04 4.79 -1.02
N GLN A 378 -11.08 4.82 -0.09
CA GLN A 378 -10.51 6.06 0.40
C GLN A 378 -9.62 6.74 -0.66
N LEU A 379 -8.88 5.97 -1.48
CA LEU A 379 -8.11 6.51 -2.62
C LEU A 379 -9.03 7.23 -3.62
N THR A 380 -10.24 6.72 -3.82
CA THR A 380 -11.27 7.36 -4.66
C THR A 380 -11.94 8.56 -4.01
N MET A 381 -11.94 8.70 -2.68
CA MET A 381 -12.66 9.76 -1.96
C MET A 381 -11.75 10.92 -1.51
N ARG A 382 -10.59 10.64 -0.91
CA ARG A 382 -9.68 11.66 -0.35
C ARG A 382 -9.07 12.57 -1.42
N THR A 383 -8.80 12.04 -2.61
CA THR A 383 -8.28 12.83 -3.73
C THR A 383 -9.23 13.95 -4.17
N PHE A 384 -10.55 13.80 -3.96
CA PHE A 384 -11.57 14.66 -4.58
C PHE A 384 -12.42 15.49 -3.62
N HIS A 385 -12.50 15.15 -2.34
CA HIS A 385 -13.13 16.04 -1.34
C HIS A 385 -12.33 17.34 -1.14
N THR A 386 -11.07 17.37 -1.54
CA THR A 386 -10.23 18.56 -1.66
C THR A 386 -10.52 19.38 -2.94
N GLY A 387 -11.39 18.90 -3.84
CA GLY A 387 -11.72 19.48 -5.15
C GLY A 387 -12.37 20.88 -5.16
N GLY A 388 -12.33 21.59 -4.04
CA GLY A 388 -12.63 23.01 -3.94
C GLY A 388 -11.40 23.89 -3.68
N VAL A 389 -10.30 23.34 -3.15
CA VAL A 389 -9.04 24.05 -2.96
C VAL A 389 -7.85 23.09 -3.04
N SER A 390 -7.15 23.12 -4.16
CA SER A 390 -5.92 22.37 -4.36
C SER A 390 -4.79 23.03 -3.57
N SER A 391 -4.21 22.30 -2.63
CA SER A 391 -2.91 22.65 -2.04
C SER A 391 -1.88 22.09 -3.02
N GLY A 392 -0.91 22.89 -3.48
CA GLY A 392 -0.02 22.61 -4.61
C GLY A 392 0.99 21.46 -4.45
N VAL A 393 0.55 20.31 -3.96
CA VAL A 393 1.32 19.07 -3.98
C VAL A 393 1.10 18.41 -5.33
N GLY A 394 2.21 18.08 -6.00
CA GLY A 394 2.27 17.64 -7.40
C GLY A 394 1.35 16.49 -7.75
N ASP A 395 1.15 16.35 -9.06
CA ASP A 395 0.19 15.49 -9.75
C ASP A 395 -0.05 14.12 -9.05
N ILE A 396 -1.06 14.08 -8.19
CA ILE A 396 -1.61 12.89 -7.49
C ILE A 396 -2.33 11.95 -8.51
N ALA A 397 -2.03 12.10 -9.80
CA ALA A 397 -2.75 11.57 -10.94
C ALA A 397 -2.48 10.08 -11.15
N GLY A 398 -3.05 9.28 -10.26
CA GLY A 398 -3.19 7.86 -10.48
C GLY A 398 -4.37 7.30 -9.70
N GLY A 399 -4.46 7.66 -8.42
CA GLY A 399 -5.46 7.15 -7.49
C GLY A 399 -5.72 5.65 -7.68
N LEU A 400 -6.98 5.24 -7.58
CA LEU A 400 -7.41 3.87 -7.87
C LEU A 400 -7.14 3.41 -9.33
N PRO A 401 -7.36 4.23 -10.39
CA PRO A 401 -7.06 3.82 -11.76
C PRO A 401 -5.64 3.31 -11.99
N ARG A 402 -4.63 3.92 -11.36
CA ARG A 402 -3.24 3.48 -11.45
C ARG A 402 -3.02 2.13 -10.76
N VAL A 403 -3.63 1.92 -9.61
CA VAL A 403 -3.60 0.61 -8.92
C VAL A 403 -4.23 -0.47 -9.78
N VAL A 404 -5.37 -0.17 -10.42
CA VAL A 404 -6.04 -1.10 -11.35
C VAL A 404 -5.17 -1.38 -12.57
N GLU A 405 -4.51 -0.36 -13.14
CA GLU A 405 -3.59 -0.53 -14.27
C GLU A 405 -2.43 -1.48 -13.94
N LEU A 406 -1.83 -1.32 -12.75
CA LEU A 406 -0.74 -2.16 -12.25
C LEU A 406 -1.20 -3.61 -12.03
N PHE A 407 -2.32 -3.82 -11.32
CA PHE A 407 -2.84 -5.18 -11.06
C PHE A 407 -3.40 -5.88 -12.30
N GLU A 408 -3.86 -5.13 -13.31
CA GLU A 408 -4.24 -5.71 -14.60
C GLU A 408 -3.04 -5.91 -15.55
N ALA A 409 -1.81 -5.62 -15.11
CA ALA A 409 -0.58 -5.72 -15.90
C ALA A 409 -0.73 -5.04 -17.29
N ARG A 410 -1.37 -3.87 -17.30
CA ARG A 410 -1.57 -3.08 -18.52
C ARG A 410 -0.30 -2.30 -18.85
N SER A 411 0.06 -2.26 -20.13
CA SER A 411 1.17 -1.43 -20.60
C SER A 411 0.76 0.05 -20.50
N PRO A 412 1.55 0.89 -19.80
CA PRO A 412 1.18 2.28 -19.60
C PRO A 412 1.33 3.11 -20.87
N LYS A 413 0.49 4.14 -20.98
CA LYS A 413 0.60 5.13 -22.06
C LYS A 413 1.82 6.03 -21.79
N GLY A 414 2.63 6.28 -22.81
CA GLY A 414 3.87 7.05 -22.66
C GLY A 414 4.90 6.32 -21.80
N LYS A 415 4.98 4.99 -21.90
CA LYS A 415 5.97 4.19 -21.16
C LYS A 415 7.40 4.67 -21.39
N ALA A 416 8.22 4.56 -20.36
CA ALA A 416 9.65 4.79 -20.47
C ALA A 416 10.28 3.76 -21.42
N THR A 417 11.23 4.22 -22.24
CA THR A 417 12.13 3.32 -22.96
C THR A 417 13.16 2.79 -21.99
N LEU A 418 13.24 1.47 -21.81
CA LEU A 418 14.19 0.82 -20.91
C LEU A 418 15.43 0.36 -21.68
N ALA A 419 16.61 0.47 -21.06
CA ALA A 419 17.83 -0.13 -21.59
C ALA A 419 17.72 -1.68 -21.56
N ARG A 420 18.01 -2.37 -22.66
CA ARG A 420 17.96 -3.85 -22.67
C ARG A 420 19.23 -4.49 -22.13
N THR A 421 20.36 -3.83 -22.31
CA THR A 421 21.67 -4.24 -21.84
C THR A 421 22.24 -3.20 -20.88
N SER A 422 23.20 -3.63 -20.04
CA SER A 422 23.99 -2.72 -19.21
C SER A 422 25.16 -2.18 -20.03
N GLY A 423 25.50 -0.91 -19.85
CA GLY A 423 26.59 -0.30 -20.59
C GLY A 423 26.65 1.22 -20.45
N VAL A 424 27.46 1.84 -21.30
CA VAL A 424 27.63 3.30 -21.34
C VAL A 424 26.76 3.91 -22.42
N ILE A 425 26.05 4.98 -22.07
CA ILE A 425 25.18 5.70 -22.99
C ILE A 425 25.96 6.61 -23.91
N ARG A 426 25.66 6.53 -25.21
CA ARG A 426 26.05 7.49 -26.25
C ARG A 426 24.83 8.13 -26.86
N ILE A 427 24.71 9.45 -26.75
CA ILE A 427 23.62 10.22 -27.35
C ILE A 427 24.09 10.79 -28.68
N SER A 428 23.43 10.41 -29.78
CA SER A 428 23.68 11.01 -31.09
C SER A 428 22.91 12.31 -31.28
N ASP A 429 23.40 13.16 -32.19
CA ASP A 429 22.74 14.43 -32.55
C ASP A 429 21.31 14.22 -33.07
N GLU A 430 20.46 15.23 -32.86
CA GLU A 430 19.02 15.17 -33.14
C GLU A 430 18.74 15.22 -34.66
N ASP A 431 18.31 14.09 -35.23
CA ASP A 431 17.88 13.98 -36.62
C ASP A 431 16.39 14.31 -36.79
N ALA A 432 15.93 14.48 -38.04
CA ALA A 432 14.51 14.69 -38.37
C ALA A 432 13.55 13.57 -37.90
N ARG A 433 14.08 12.44 -37.44
CA ARG A 433 13.33 11.28 -36.91
C ARG A 433 13.35 11.15 -35.38
N GLY A 434 14.13 11.97 -34.67
CA GLY A 434 14.31 11.90 -33.21
C GLY A 434 15.78 11.72 -32.81
N ARG A 435 16.01 11.50 -31.51
CA ARG A 435 17.35 11.26 -30.94
C ARG A 435 17.61 9.77 -30.85
N THR A 436 18.77 9.33 -31.32
CA THR A 436 19.21 7.93 -31.16
C THR A 436 20.12 7.84 -29.95
N ILE A 437 19.76 6.96 -29.03
CA ILE A 437 20.51 6.69 -27.80
C ILE A 437 21.04 5.27 -27.89
N THR A 438 22.35 5.14 -27.95
CA THR A 438 23.02 3.84 -28.07
C THR A 438 23.60 3.45 -26.73
N VAL A 439 23.25 2.27 -26.24
CA VAL A 439 23.89 1.65 -25.07
C VAL A 439 25.02 0.77 -25.59
N VAL A 440 26.26 1.11 -25.21
CA VAL A 440 27.45 0.33 -25.57
C VAL A 440 27.82 -0.53 -24.38
N SER A 441 27.64 -1.84 -24.53
CA SER A 441 27.96 -2.83 -23.50
C SER A 441 29.46 -3.12 -23.44
N ASP A 442 29.92 -3.73 -22.35
CA ASP A 442 31.34 -4.07 -22.14
C ASP A 442 31.91 -5.05 -23.17
N ASP A 443 31.05 -5.87 -23.80
CA ASP A 443 31.41 -6.82 -24.86
C ASP A 443 31.53 -6.15 -26.25
N GLY A 444 31.30 -4.84 -26.34
CA GLY A 444 31.31 -4.08 -27.58
C GLY A 444 30.02 -4.19 -28.40
N SER A 445 28.97 -4.82 -27.87
CA SER A 445 27.63 -4.78 -28.47
C SER A 445 27.01 -3.39 -28.31
N GLU A 446 26.40 -2.88 -29.38
CA GLU A 446 25.69 -1.60 -29.39
C GLU A 446 24.19 -1.86 -29.55
N ASP A 447 23.39 -1.44 -28.56
CA ASP A 447 21.92 -1.46 -28.64
C ASP A 447 21.39 -0.04 -28.84
N ALA A 448 20.76 0.22 -29.99
CA ALA A 448 20.32 1.55 -30.38
C ALA A 448 18.81 1.74 -30.15
N HIS A 449 18.47 2.73 -29.33
CA HIS A 449 17.10 3.11 -29.00
C HIS A 449 16.74 4.45 -29.67
N LEU A 450 15.71 4.44 -30.52
CA LEU A 450 15.18 5.65 -31.12
C LEU A 450 14.13 6.30 -30.21
N VAL A 451 14.42 7.50 -29.71
CA VAL A 451 13.51 8.31 -28.91
C VAL A 451 12.83 9.35 -29.81
N ALA A 452 11.51 9.22 -29.95
CA ALA A 452 10.71 10.13 -30.77
C ALA A 452 10.32 11.40 -30.00
N GLY A 453 10.54 12.57 -30.62
CA GLY A 453 10.06 13.87 -30.14
C GLY A 453 10.86 14.49 -28.97
N PRO A 454 10.39 15.62 -28.41
CA PRO A 454 11.03 16.32 -27.30
C PRO A 454 10.75 15.62 -25.95
N SER A 455 11.12 14.34 -25.86
CA SER A 455 11.00 13.57 -24.63
C SER A 455 12.14 13.93 -23.68
N ARG A 456 11.84 14.09 -22.39
CA ARG A 456 12.87 14.38 -21.37
C ARG A 456 13.64 13.09 -21.07
N LEU A 457 14.95 13.15 -21.21
CA LEU A 457 15.85 12.02 -20.92
C LEU A 457 16.14 11.99 -19.42
N GLU A 458 16.13 10.79 -18.83
CA GLU A 458 16.62 10.59 -17.45
C GLU A 458 18.13 10.37 -17.37
N VAL A 459 18.75 10.18 -18.53
CA VAL A 459 20.15 9.80 -18.68
C VAL A 459 20.97 10.89 -19.36
N SER A 460 22.24 10.96 -18.99
CA SER A 460 23.22 11.87 -19.59
C SER A 460 24.17 11.11 -20.52
N ASP A 461 24.77 11.82 -21.48
CA ASP A 461 25.80 11.24 -22.35
C ASP A 461 27.02 10.81 -21.52
N GLY A 462 27.54 9.61 -21.77
CA GLY A 462 28.62 9.00 -20.99
C GLY A 462 28.20 8.41 -19.64
N GLN A 463 26.91 8.40 -19.29
CA GLN A 463 26.42 7.76 -18.07
C GLN A 463 26.39 6.23 -18.22
N GLU A 464 26.83 5.53 -17.17
CA GLU A 464 26.68 4.07 -17.05
C GLU A 464 25.26 3.72 -16.58
N VAL A 465 24.62 2.78 -17.27
CA VAL A 465 23.26 2.32 -16.96
C VAL A 465 23.21 0.81 -16.84
N ALA A 466 22.34 0.32 -15.95
CA ALA A 466 22.05 -1.11 -15.85
C ALA A 466 20.89 -1.49 -16.77
N ALA A 467 20.87 -2.74 -17.22
CA ALA A 467 19.76 -3.31 -17.95
C ALA A 467 18.44 -3.10 -17.17
N GLY A 468 17.44 -2.50 -17.80
CA GLY A 468 16.12 -2.19 -17.26
C GLY A 468 16.00 -0.80 -16.61
N ASP A 469 17.04 0.04 -16.68
CA ASP A 469 16.96 1.44 -16.27
C ASP A 469 16.25 2.30 -17.35
N PRO A 470 15.47 3.32 -16.94
CA PRO A 470 14.75 4.19 -17.85
C PRO A 470 15.69 5.17 -18.55
N ILE A 471 15.60 5.22 -19.88
CA ILE A 471 16.30 6.20 -20.73
C ILE A 471 15.48 7.48 -20.84
N VAL A 472 14.15 7.32 -20.95
CA VAL A 472 13.18 8.40 -21.10
C VAL A 472 12.30 8.45 -19.85
N GLU A 473 11.95 9.67 -19.42
CA GLU A 473 11.02 9.88 -18.30
C GLU A 473 9.67 9.22 -18.60
N GLY A 474 9.20 8.37 -17.68
CA GLY A 474 7.91 7.71 -17.81
C GLY A 474 7.74 6.48 -16.91
N PRO A 475 6.51 5.93 -16.84
CA PRO A 475 6.26 4.68 -16.12
C PRO A 475 6.91 3.50 -16.85
N ARG A 476 7.54 2.59 -16.10
CA ARG A 476 8.14 1.36 -16.66
C ARG A 476 7.04 0.34 -16.93
N ASP A 477 7.10 -0.33 -18.08
CA ASP A 477 6.19 -1.42 -18.43
C ASP A 477 6.61 -2.71 -17.69
N PRO A 478 5.75 -3.27 -16.80
CA PRO A 478 6.08 -4.50 -16.08
C PRO A 478 6.40 -5.70 -16.97
N LYS A 479 5.85 -5.75 -18.20
CA LYS A 479 6.10 -6.86 -19.13
C LYS A 479 7.50 -6.80 -19.73
N GLU A 480 7.95 -5.62 -20.12
CA GLU A 480 9.33 -5.42 -20.59
C GLU A 480 10.31 -5.63 -19.44
N LEU A 481 9.97 -5.18 -18.24
CA LEU A 481 10.80 -5.42 -17.06
C LEU A 481 10.97 -6.91 -16.75
N LEU A 482 9.91 -7.71 -16.95
CA LEU A 482 9.96 -9.17 -16.80
C LEU A 482 10.93 -9.82 -17.78
N GLU A 483 10.96 -9.35 -19.03
CA GLU A 483 11.88 -9.87 -20.05
C GLU A 483 13.34 -9.49 -19.76
N ILE A 484 13.57 -8.29 -19.20
CA ILE A 484 14.92 -7.75 -19.00
C ILE A 484 15.53 -8.18 -17.65
N LYS A 485 14.82 -7.94 -16.54
CA LYS A 485 15.32 -8.19 -15.17
C LYS A 485 14.80 -9.49 -14.55
N GLY A 486 13.84 -10.16 -15.19
CA GLY A 486 13.25 -11.40 -14.70
C GLY A 486 12.14 -11.22 -13.67
N VAL A 487 11.61 -12.34 -13.16
CA VAL A 487 10.39 -12.38 -12.33
C VAL A 487 10.57 -11.60 -11.03
N ARG A 488 11.69 -11.77 -10.33
CA ARG A 488 11.88 -11.25 -8.97
C ARG A 488 11.85 -9.72 -8.94
N GLU A 489 12.63 -9.09 -9.82
CA GLU A 489 12.71 -7.62 -9.92
C GLU A 489 11.37 -7.03 -10.36
N THR A 490 10.66 -7.68 -11.27
CA THR A 490 9.31 -7.25 -11.67
C THR A 490 8.31 -7.35 -10.53
N GLN A 491 8.37 -8.39 -9.70
CA GLN A 491 7.51 -8.50 -8.52
C GLN A 491 7.79 -7.39 -7.51
N VAL A 492 9.07 -7.12 -7.20
CA VAL A 492 9.48 -6.05 -6.27
C VAL A 492 9.05 -4.68 -6.80
N TYR A 493 9.25 -4.43 -8.10
CA TYR A 493 8.78 -3.21 -8.76
C TYR A 493 7.27 -3.04 -8.64
N LEU A 494 6.46 -4.07 -8.91
CA LEU A 494 5.01 -4.00 -8.78
C LEU A 494 4.57 -3.69 -7.34
N VAL A 495 5.20 -4.33 -6.35
CA VAL A 495 4.92 -4.07 -4.93
C VAL A 495 5.23 -2.62 -4.57
N ASP A 496 6.40 -2.11 -4.97
CA ASP A 496 6.81 -0.72 -4.70
C ASP A 496 5.89 0.30 -5.38
N GLN A 497 5.53 0.08 -6.65
CA GLN A 497 4.67 1.00 -7.39
C GLN A 497 3.25 1.04 -6.81
N VAL A 498 2.68 -0.10 -6.42
CA VAL A 498 1.38 -0.12 -5.76
C VAL A 498 1.48 0.58 -4.39
N GLN A 499 2.52 0.28 -3.61
CA GLN A 499 2.74 0.92 -2.31
C GLN A 499 2.84 2.44 -2.41
N ARG A 500 3.57 2.94 -3.39
CA ARG A 500 3.74 4.39 -3.61
C ARG A 500 2.39 5.08 -3.74
N VAL A 501 1.44 4.51 -4.50
CA VAL A 501 0.11 5.09 -4.67
C VAL A 501 -0.68 5.14 -3.35
N TYR A 502 -0.57 4.13 -2.49
CA TYR A 502 -1.22 4.14 -1.17
C TYR A 502 -0.54 5.10 -0.20
N ARG A 503 0.80 5.14 -0.18
CA ARG A 503 1.62 6.02 0.67
C ARG A 503 1.42 7.50 0.32
N ASP A 504 1.36 7.84 -0.96
CA ASP A 504 1.09 9.21 -1.45
C ASP A 504 -0.28 9.73 -0.96
N GLN A 505 -1.20 8.83 -0.62
CA GLN A 505 -2.54 9.13 -0.10
C GLN A 505 -2.63 9.02 1.44
N GLY A 506 -1.50 8.75 2.10
CA GLY A 506 -1.41 8.58 3.55
C GLY A 506 -2.13 7.33 4.07
N VAL A 507 -2.24 6.28 3.24
CA VAL A 507 -2.77 4.98 3.63
C VAL A 507 -1.59 4.01 3.82
N SER A 508 -1.46 3.46 5.03
CA SER A 508 -0.49 2.41 5.32
C SER A 508 -1.09 1.03 5.03
N ILE A 509 -0.42 0.27 4.16
CA ILE A 509 -0.70 -1.15 3.91
C ILE A 509 0.61 -1.91 4.11
N HIS A 510 0.56 -3.13 4.59
CA HIS A 510 1.77 -3.97 4.67
C HIS A 510 2.10 -4.61 3.32
N ASP A 511 3.38 -4.57 2.93
CA ASP A 511 3.90 -5.14 1.68
C ASP A 511 3.47 -6.61 1.45
N LYS A 512 3.37 -7.43 2.52
CA LYS A 512 2.99 -8.85 2.44
C LYS A 512 1.63 -9.08 1.77
N HIS A 513 0.70 -8.13 1.90
CA HIS A 513 -0.60 -8.24 1.25
C HIS A 513 -0.50 -8.06 -0.26
N ILE A 514 0.29 -7.08 -0.71
CA ILE A 514 0.49 -6.82 -2.15
C ILE A 514 1.31 -7.94 -2.78
N GLU A 515 2.32 -8.44 -2.05
CA GLU A 515 3.13 -9.60 -2.46
C GLU A 515 2.26 -10.84 -2.73
N LEU A 516 1.24 -11.11 -1.91
CA LEU A 516 0.32 -12.24 -2.15
C LEU A 516 -0.41 -12.12 -3.49
N ILE A 517 -0.86 -10.92 -3.87
CA ILE A 517 -1.53 -10.68 -5.15
C ILE A 517 -0.53 -10.79 -6.30
N VAL A 518 0.63 -10.15 -6.17
CA VAL A 518 1.68 -10.15 -7.18
C VAL A 518 2.21 -11.57 -7.44
N ARG A 519 2.31 -12.41 -6.40
CA ARG A 519 2.65 -13.83 -6.54
C ARG A 519 1.70 -14.55 -7.51
N GLN A 520 0.39 -14.29 -7.40
CA GLN A 520 -0.61 -14.91 -8.27
C GLN A 520 -0.54 -14.39 -9.71
N MET A 521 -0.20 -13.12 -9.90
CA MET A 521 0.00 -12.53 -11.23
C MET A 521 1.16 -13.17 -12.00
N THR A 522 2.19 -13.67 -11.30
CA THR A 522 3.39 -14.30 -11.88
C THR A 522 3.41 -15.82 -11.73
N ARG A 523 2.29 -16.46 -11.38
CA ARG A 523 2.23 -17.89 -11.05
C ARG A 523 2.47 -18.81 -12.25
N ARG A 524 2.23 -18.34 -13.48
CA ARG A 524 2.21 -19.17 -14.69
C ARG A 524 3.44 -18.99 -15.57
N VAL A 525 3.84 -20.09 -16.22
CA VAL A 525 4.87 -20.15 -17.25
C VAL A 525 4.22 -20.61 -18.55
N ALA A 526 4.44 -19.87 -19.63
CA ALA A 526 4.00 -20.26 -20.95
C ALA A 526 5.06 -21.17 -21.59
N VAL A 527 4.70 -22.43 -21.85
CA VAL A 527 5.59 -23.41 -22.49
C VAL A 527 5.74 -23.06 -23.96
N GLN A 528 6.98 -22.89 -24.42
CA GLN A 528 7.29 -22.64 -25.84
C GLN A 528 7.55 -23.97 -26.55
N GLU A 529 8.53 -24.73 -26.04
CA GLU A 529 8.88 -26.04 -26.54
C GLU A 529 8.74 -27.06 -25.40
N PRO A 530 7.88 -28.08 -25.51
CA PRO A 530 7.64 -29.01 -24.42
C PRO A 530 8.79 -30.00 -24.19
N GLY A 531 9.70 -30.16 -25.16
CA GLY A 531 10.75 -31.18 -25.08
C GLY A 531 10.13 -32.58 -24.91
N GLU A 532 10.55 -33.28 -23.85
CA GLU A 532 9.97 -34.58 -23.44
C GLU A 532 9.04 -34.46 -22.22
N ALA A 533 8.65 -33.25 -21.84
CA ALA A 533 7.67 -33.02 -20.78
C ALA A 533 6.24 -33.31 -21.25
N PRO A 534 5.31 -33.67 -20.35
CA PRO A 534 3.90 -33.91 -20.68
C PRO A 534 3.10 -32.61 -20.94
N PHE A 535 3.78 -31.51 -21.30
CA PHE A 535 3.14 -30.22 -21.54
C PHE A 535 2.82 -30.04 -23.02
N LEU A 536 1.82 -29.21 -23.31
CA LEU A 536 1.50 -28.81 -24.68
C LEU A 536 2.19 -27.49 -25.05
N PRO A 537 2.61 -27.31 -26.32
CA PRO A 537 3.10 -26.01 -26.80
C PRO A 537 2.05 -24.91 -26.60
N GLY A 538 2.43 -23.81 -25.95
CA GLY A 538 1.55 -22.69 -25.61
C GLY A 538 0.70 -22.87 -24.35
N GLU A 539 0.81 -24.02 -23.67
CA GLU A 539 0.13 -24.27 -22.40
C GLU A 539 0.66 -23.36 -21.29
N ARG A 540 -0.24 -22.89 -20.42
CA ARG A 540 0.09 -22.10 -19.23
C ARG A 540 0.12 -22.99 -18.01
N VAL A 541 1.31 -23.44 -17.65
CA VAL A 541 1.51 -24.35 -16.53
C VAL A 541 1.83 -23.54 -15.27
N ASP A 542 1.51 -24.09 -14.10
CA ASP A 542 1.99 -23.56 -12.83
C ASP A 542 3.53 -23.56 -12.79
N SER A 543 4.12 -22.44 -12.35
CA SER A 543 5.59 -22.26 -12.32
C SER A 543 6.32 -23.31 -11.47
N ARG A 544 5.70 -23.82 -10.39
CA ARG A 544 6.29 -24.88 -9.56
C ARG A 544 6.23 -26.21 -10.29
N VAL A 545 5.06 -26.57 -10.83
CA VAL A 545 4.90 -27.81 -11.61
C VAL A 545 5.87 -27.84 -12.77
N TYR A 546 5.99 -26.74 -13.51
CA TYR A 546 6.98 -26.60 -14.58
C TYR A 546 8.43 -26.81 -14.07
N ALA A 547 8.80 -26.20 -12.95
CA ALA A 547 10.15 -26.32 -12.39
C ALA A 547 10.46 -27.72 -11.83
N GLU A 548 9.48 -28.39 -11.23
CA GLU A 548 9.62 -29.75 -10.69
C GLU A 548 9.73 -30.78 -11.80
N THR A 549 8.82 -30.74 -12.78
CA THR A 549 8.87 -31.63 -13.96
C THR A 549 10.19 -31.48 -14.70
N ASN A 550 10.66 -30.25 -14.93
CA ASN A 550 11.95 -30.06 -15.59
C ASN A 550 13.14 -30.56 -14.76
N ARG A 551 13.08 -30.43 -13.43
CA ARG A 551 14.12 -30.98 -12.54
C ARG A 551 14.17 -32.50 -12.62
N GLU A 552 13.01 -33.16 -12.64
CA GLU A 552 12.90 -34.62 -12.79
C GLU A 552 13.40 -35.10 -14.15
N LEU A 553 13.03 -34.42 -15.24
CA LEU A 553 13.51 -34.74 -16.58
C LEU A 553 15.04 -34.60 -16.69
N LEU A 554 15.60 -33.53 -16.13
CA LEU A 554 17.05 -33.33 -16.08
C LEU A 554 17.76 -34.43 -15.27
N GLN A 555 17.19 -34.85 -14.13
CA GLN A 555 17.72 -35.96 -13.34
C GLN A 555 17.64 -37.30 -14.09
N ALA A 556 16.62 -37.47 -14.92
CA ALA A 556 16.45 -38.63 -15.80
C ALA A 556 17.29 -38.55 -17.09
N GLY A 557 18.04 -37.46 -17.32
CA GLY A 557 18.85 -37.26 -18.53
C GLY A 557 18.03 -36.98 -19.80
N LYS A 558 16.77 -36.56 -19.66
CA LYS A 558 15.85 -36.22 -20.75
C LYS A 558 15.87 -34.73 -21.09
N THR A 559 15.29 -34.38 -22.23
CA THR A 559 15.19 -32.99 -22.69
C THR A 559 14.11 -32.23 -21.89
N PRO A 560 14.45 -31.19 -21.10
CA PRO A 560 13.47 -30.41 -20.35
C PRO A 560 12.62 -29.52 -21.28
N ALA A 561 11.47 -29.07 -20.80
CA ALA A 561 10.64 -28.10 -21.52
C ALA A 561 11.23 -26.69 -21.43
N GLU A 562 11.20 -25.93 -22.52
CA GLU A 562 11.51 -24.51 -22.56
C GLU A 562 10.23 -23.67 -22.39
N GLY A 563 10.26 -22.73 -21.46
CA GLY A 563 9.11 -21.90 -21.13
C GLY A 563 9.53 -20.52 -20.65
N ARG A 564 8.66 -19.53 -20.88
CA ARG A 564 8.88 -18.15 -20.42
C ARG A 564 7.85 -17.77 -19.35
N PRO A 565 8.27 -17.16 -18.24
CA PRO A 565 7.34 -16.62 -17.25
C PRO A 565 6.36 -15.64 -17.91
N GLU A 566 5.07 -15.74 -17.59
CA GLU A 566 4.04 -14.83 -18.10
C GLU A 566 3.48 -13.99 -16.96
N LEU A 567 3.53 -12.66 -17.09
CA LEU A 567 2.82 -11.75 -16.18
C LEU A 567 1.38 -11.60 -16.63
N MET A 568 0.45 -12.07 -15.81
CA MET A 568 -0.99 -12.00 -16.05
C MET A 568 -1.64 -10.95 -15.15
N GLY A 569 -2.52 -10.13 -15.72
CA GLY A 569 -3.39 -9.27 -14.93
C GLY A 569 -4.36 -10.09 -14.08
N ILE A 570 -4.82 -9.53 -12.96
CA ILE A 570 -5.69 -10.23 -12.00
C ILE A 570 -6.93 -10.87 -12.65
N THR A 571 -7.58 -10.21 -13.63
CA THR A 571 -8.75 -10.77 -14.31
C THR A 571 -8.40 -12.03 -15.11
N LYS A 572 -7.23 -12.03 -15.77
CA LYS A 572 -6.76 -13.18 -16.55
C LYS A 572 -6.26 -14.30 -15.64
N ALA A 573 -5.62 -13.94 -14.53
CA ALA A 573 -5.13 -14.89 -13.53
C ALA A 573 -6.28 -15.66 -12.85
N SER A 574 -7.38 -14.97 -12.50
CA SER A 574 -8.56 -15.63 -11.88
C SER A 574 -9.29 -16.60 -12.81
N LEU A 575 -9.28 -16.34 -14.12
CA LEU A 575 -9.85 -17.25 -15.12
C LEU A 575 -8.95 -18.46 -15.41
N ALA A 576 -7.66 -18.35 -15.12
CA ALA A 576 -6.66 -19.40 -15.29
C ALA A 576 -6.42 -20.19 -13.99
N THR A 577 -7.43 -20.29 -13.13
CA THR A 577 -7.41 -21.13 -11.92
C THR A 577 -7.60 -22.60 -12.30
N ASP A 578 -7.12 -23.50 -11.44
CA ASP A 578 -7.21 -24.94 -11.71
C ASP A 578 -8.66 -25.45 -11.53
N SER A 579 -9.44 -24.81 -10.65
CA SER A 579 -10.87 -25.08 -10.49
C SER A 579 -11.72 -24.38 -11.55
N TRP A 580 -12.37 -25.18 -12.40
CA TRP A 580 -13.33 -24.65 -13.36
C TRP A 580 -14.61 -24.15 -12.67
N LEU A 581 -15.01 -24.72 -11.52
CA LEU A 581 -16.17 -24.26 -10.74
C LEU A 581 -15.95 -22.84 -10.21
N SER A 582 -14.76 -22.58 -9.66
CA SER A 582 -14.37 -21.25 -9.19
C SER A 582 -14.26 -20.25 -10.35
N ALA A 583 -13.60 -20.63 -11.45
CA ALA A 583 -13.49 -19.79 -12.64
C ALA A 583 -14.88 -19.43 -13.22
N ALA A 584 -15.79 -20.40 -13.31
CA ALA A 584 -17.14 -20.20 -13.85
C ALA A 584 -17.99 -19.24 -13.00
N SER A 585 -17.75 -19.18 -11.68
CA SER A 585 -18.42 -18.25 -10.76
C SER A 585 -17.98 -16.79 -10.92
N PHE A 586 -16.81 -16.55 -11.53
CA PHE A 586 -16.24 -15.22 -11.65
C PHE A 586 -16.83 -14.44 -12.83
N GLN A 587 -16.42 -14.80 -14.05
CA GLN A 587 -16.80 -14.17 -15.32
C GLN A 587 -16.72 -15.18 -16.47
N GLU A 588 -17.31 -14.85 -17.62
CA GLU A 588 -17.22 -15.66 -18.84
C GLU A 588 -17.69 -17.12 -18.67
N THR A 589 -18.69 -17.34 -17.81
CA THR A 589 -19.21 -18.66 -17.42
C THR A 589 -19.45 -19.60 -18.61
N THR A 590 -20.04 -19.11 -19.70
CA THR A 590 -20.28 -19.93 -20.90
C THR A 590 -18.98 -20.48 -21.49
N ARG A 591 -17.95 -19.64 -21.61
CA ARG A 591 -16.65 -20.05 -22.17
C ARG A 591 -15.98 -21.08 -21.27
N VAL A 592 -15.94 -20.82 -19.96
CA VAL A 592 -15.31 -21.72 -18.97
C VAL A 592 -15.99 -23.08 -18.95
N LEU A 593 -17.33 -23.13 -18.94
CA LEU A 593 -18.07 -24.39 -18.94
C LEU A 593 -17.91 -25.18 -20.25
N THR A 594 -17.85 -24.49 -21.39
CA THR A 594 -17.60 -25.14 -22.68
C THR A 594 -16.20 -25.75 -22.74
N GLU A 595 -15.15 -25.01 -22.34
CA GLU A 595 -13.78 -25.52 -22.28
C GLU A 595 -13.68 -26.73 -21.33
N ALA A 596 -14.24 -26.62 -20.12
CA ALA A 596 -14.24 -27.71 -19.15
C ALA A 596 -14.98 -28.97 -19.65
N ALA A 597 -16.08 -28.80 -20.39
CA ALA A 597 -16.83 -29.91 -20.97
C ALA A 597 -16.09 -30.59 -22.13
N ILE A 598 -15.45 -29.81 -23.01
CA ILE A 598 -14.64 -30.34 -24.13
C ILE A 598 -13.45 -31.15 -23.60
N GLU A 599 -12.79 -30.64 -22.56
CA GLU A 599 -11.60 -31.27 -21.97
C GLU A 599 -11.96 -32.34 -20.92
N SER A 600 -13.24 -32.54 -20.62
CA SER A 600 -13.71 -33.47 -19.58
C SER A 600 -13.03 -33.24 -18.22
N ARG A 601 -12.87 -31.96 -17.83
CA ARG A 601 -12.17 -31.59 -16.58
C ARG A 601 -12.92 -32.06 -15.34
N SER A 602 -12.18 -32.58 -14.37
CA SER A 602 -12.65 -32.87 -13.01
C SER A 602 -12.15 -31.80 -12.03
N ASP A 603 -12.95 -31.45 -11.03
CA ASP A 603 -12.59 -30.46 -10.00
C ASP A 603 -12.25 -31.15 -8.67
N SER A 604 -11.09 -30.82 -8.10
CA SER A 604 -10.61 -31.42 -6.85
C SER A 604 -11.15 -30.76 -5.58
N LEU A 605 -11.91 -29.65 -5.68
CA LEU A 605 -12.57 -28.98 -4.56
C LEU A 605 -11.61 -28.57 -3.42
N VAL A 606 -10.40 -28.13 -3.76
CA VAL A 606 -9.34 -27.76 -2.79
C VAL A 606 -9.46 -26.30 -2.34
N GLY A 607 -10.17 -25.45 -3.11
CA GLY A 607 -10.33 -24.03 -2.84
C GLY A 607 -11.49 -23.70 -1.90
N LEU A 608 -11.67 -22.40 -1.63
CA LEU A 608 -12.74 -21.91 -0.76
C LEU A 608 -14.10 -21.90 -1.49
N LYS A 609 -14.13 -21.39 -2.72
CA LYS A 609 -15.37 -21.11 -3.45
C LYS A 609 -16.13 -22.36 -3.85
N GLU A 610 -15.44 -23.38 -4.32
CA GLU A 610 -16.04 -24.62 -4.78
C GLU A 610 -16.77 -25.27 -3.61
N ASN A 611 -16.14 -25.31 -2.43
CA ASN A 611 -16.74 -25.83 -1.20
C ASN A 611 -17.95 -25.00 -0.74
N ILE A 612 -17.91 -23.67 -0.89
CA ILE A 612 -19.07 -22.81 -0.61
C ILE A 612 -20.23 -23.12 -1.57
N ILE A 613 -19.96 -23.25 -2.87
CA ILE A 613 -20.97 -23.49 -3.90
C ILE A 613 -21.72 -24.82 -3.65
N ILE A 614 -21.00 -25.86 -3.24
CA ILE A 614 -21.58 -27.18 -2.96
C ILE A 614 -22.11 -27.33 -1.52
N GLY A 615 -21.92 -26.33 -0.66
CA GLY A 615 -22.37 -26.36 0.73
C GLY A 615 -21.54 -27.23 1.68
N LYS A 616 -20.24 -27.41 1.39
CA LYS A 616 -19.27 -28.06 2.30
C LYS A 616 -18.53 -27.02 3.16
N LEU A 617 -17.96 -27.48 4.27
CA LEU A 617 -17.06 -26.64 5.08
C LEU A 617 -15.87 -26.23 4.23
N ILE A 618 -15.43 -24.98 4.34
CA ILE A 618 -14.26 -24.50 3.61
C ILE A 618 -12.96 -25.10 4.19
N PRO A 619 -11.92 -25.31 3.37
CA PRO A 619 -10.65 -25.89 3.82
C PRO A 619 -9.73 -24.85 4.50
N ALA A 620 -10.30 -23.96 5.31
CA ALA A 620 -9.64 -22.89 6.07
C ALA A 620 -10.28 -22.73 7.46
N GLY A 621 -9.53 -22.14 8.40
CA GLY A 621 -9.95 -21.97 9.79
C GLY A 621 -10.38 -23.31 10.42
N THR A 622 -11.53 -23.32 11.09
CA THR A 622 -12.10 -24.51 11.75
C THR A 622 -12.42 -25.66 10.80
N GLY A 623 -12.59 -25.39 9.51
CA GLY A 623 -12.81 -26.46 8.53
C GLY A 623 -11.55 -27.25 8.22
N MET A 624 -10.36 -26.70 8.47
CA MET A 624 -9.08 -27.29 8.08
C MET A 624 -8.82 -28.65 8.74
N GLU A 625 -9.17 -28.83 10.01
CA GLU A 625 -8.99 -30.09 10.75
C GLU A 625 -9.65 -31.27 10.02
N ARG A 626 -10.88 -31.06 9.51
CA ARG A 626 -11.62 -32.08 8.78
C ARG A 626 -10.98 -32.49 7.45
N TYR A 627 -10.17 -31.62 6.85
CA TYR A 627 -9.40 -31.93 5.63
C TYR A 627 -8.02 -32.51 5.94
N ARG A 628 -7.55 -32.45 7.20
CA ARG A 628 -6.31 -33.10 7.65
C ARG A 628 -6.56 -34.50 8.22
N GLU A 629 -7.68 -34.68 8.91
CA GLU A 629 -8.07 -35.92 9.59
C GLU A 629 -9.09 -36.72 8.77
N PHE A 630 -8.76 -37.09 7.53
CA PHE A 630 -9.56 -38.08 6.81
C PHE A 630 -8.85 -39.44 6.84
N GLU A 631 -9.39 -40.39 7.60
CA GLU A 631 -9.05 -41.80 7.44
C GLU A 631 -9.87 -42.39 6.29
N THR A 632 -9.19 -43.00 5.32
CA THR A 632 -9.84 -43.82 4.31
C THR A 632 -10.33 -45.12 4.94
N LEU A 633 -11.54 -45.13 5.47
CA LEU A 633 -12.25 -46.35 5.86
C LEU A 633 -13.05 -46.86 4.66
N ALA A 634 -12.47 -47.82 3.95
CA ALA A 634 -13.11 -48.52 2.84
C ALA A 634 -13.17 -50.05 3.11
N PRO A 635 -13.90 -50.51 4.15
CA PRO A 635 -13.94 -51.92 4.52
C PRO A 635 -14.62 -52.83 3.48
N ASP A 636 -15.51 -52.27 2.64
CA ASP A 636 -16.29 -53.02 1.63
C ASP A 636 -16.01 -52.56 0.18
N TYR A 637 -14.89 -51.86 -0.07
CA TYR A 637 -14.55 -51.42 -1.42
C TYR A 637 -14.02 -52.59 -2.26
N GLU A 638 -14.88 -53.13 -3.11
CA GLU A 638 -14.47 -53.96 -4.24
C GLU A 638 -14.17 -53.05 -5.44
N PRO A 639 -12.95 -53.07 -6.00
CA PRO A 639 -12.64 -52.36 -7.24
C PRO A 639 -13.63 -52.80 -8.33
N MET A 640 -14.36 -51.86 -8.93
CA MET A 640 -15.22 -52.18 -10.06
C MET A 640 -14.36 -52.75 -11.20
N GLU A 641 -14.78 -53.87 -11.77
CA GLU A 641 -14.19 -54.38 -13.01
C GLU A 641 -14.29 -53.29 -14.09
N PHE A 642 -13.13 -52.94 -14.63
CA PHE A 642 -12.97 -51.91 -15.62
C PHE A 642 -13.54 -52.40 -16.95
N TRP A 643 -14.70 -51.89 -17.38
CA TRP A 643 -15.23 -52.15 -18.71
C TRP A 643 -14.63 -51.15 -19.70
N THR A 644 -13.57 -51.55 -20.41
CA THR A 644 -13.17 -50.90 -21.66
C THR A 644 -14.00 -51.42 -22.82
N SER A 645 -14.41 -50.53 -23.71
CA SER A 645 -15.06 -50.88 -24.98
C SER A 645 -14.11 -51.51 -26.02
N GLU A 646 -13.01 -52.13 -25.58
CA GLU A 646 -11.98 -52.70 -26.45
C GLU A 646 -12.01 -54.24 -26.52
N ASP A 647 -12.80 -54.93 -25.68
CA ASP A 647 -12.89 -56.40 -25.66
C ASP A 647 -14.20 -56.93 -26.26
N ASP A 648 -14.56 -56.45 -27.47
CA ASP A 648 -15.58 -57.08 -28.34
C ASP A 648 -14.90 -57.79 -29.53
N VAL A 649 -13.88 -58.60 -29.23
CA VAL A 649 -13.26 -59.51 -30.21
C VAL A 649 -13.24 -60.93 -29.63
N ASP A 650 -13.82 -61.84 -30.41
CA ASP A 650 -13.86 -63.30 -30.27
C ASP A 650 -14.90 -63.90 -29.32
N ARG A 651 -16.14 -63.97 -29.81
CA ARG A 651 -17.06 -65.09 -29.55
C ARG A 651 -17.29 -65.90 -30.83
N ASP A 652 -16.25 -66.53 -31.32
CA ASP A 652 -16.34 -67.80 -32.04
C ASP A 652 -15.85 -68.89 -31.08
N ASP A 653 -16.77 -69.43 -30.28
CA ASP A 653 -16.71 -70.78 -29.71
C ASP A 653 -17.88 -70.95 -28.71
N LEU A 654 -18.98 -71.55 -29.19
CA LEU A 654 -19.48 -72.85 -28.70
C LEU A 654 -20.93 -73.07 -29.16
N ALA A 655 -21.06 -74.20 -29.88
CA ALA A 655 -22.29 -74.86 -30.28
C ALA A 655 -23.10 -75.42 -29.10
#